data_AF-A0A348NKJ2-F1
#
_entry.id   AF-A0A348NKJ2-F1
#
_cell.length_a   1.000
_cell.length_b   1.000
_cell.length_c   1.000
_cell.angle_alpha   90.00
_cell.angle_beta   90.00
_cell.angle_gamma   90.00
#
_symmetry.space_group_name_H-M   'P 1'
#
loop_
_entity.id
_entity.type
_entity.pdbx_description
1 polymer ?
#
loop_
_entity_poly.entity_id
_entity_poly.type
_entity_poly.pdbx_seq_one_letter_code
_entity_poly.pdbx_strand_id
1 'polypeptide(L)'
;MMKEITIAATRRGNLARRIVRLGQTIPAIRRRDRVALGRIYRSTLSERFSYPRRVEAVWIDVGKNRVEVLRGSSGAVASGAALHLHGGAFIYPYNDTYRRAALEIFDRTGMTVYSPDYRIAPAHPYPAALDDTVATYRRILADGVPGNRIAVIGDSAGGGLSLSLVMRLRELSLPLPGAIVTFSAWTDLAMTGSSIQTNAGRDPMFGEGSEPLHPERYAGSTSFSNPLVSPKYGTYERFPPLLMHVGGFEIILSDTLDVAAKADAAGVDVTVMRYEGMFHGFQLGFGLVPEAKQAWSATGGFIKTIFGAESAPDSKGTTRTMTDTKEWFRLDNAAKIFPAISTKKETNTFRIQIALTEPIDPEGLQKAVDAAIERYPLFKVRLKNGFFWKYLDYNDAPFTVQPLPHIVCGSLLPKEHNGYLFQIYYRGPLFVLEMFHSLADGSGAIMFVKTILYEYLTSIGKKITPDNLILTRDSKPTKAEYEDSQATYYDPKNHAHVKEDKAFFVKGTPIPNDYIGLIAGTISTEKMLSLARSRQATATEYLAALMMHVIYVTQIQYREHLKENQKPVKIFVPVNLRRHFPSQTLRNFSIFAKSDMRMNRSDITFDEILELVKKQFAAGMTKSELQRKMSENYHFEKNVFLRATPYFIKLYALKIGYAIMGLSLNTLSMSNMGKFEIPVSMEPYIDNVACAVYSGKYNTLNIGIMSIGDKFKITFTRSILETNAEREFFRHFTARGIDVEVESNFVEEYL
;
A
#
# COMPACT_ATOMS: atom_id res chain seq x y z
N MET A 1 -13.04 25.70 33.19
CA MET A 1 -11.60 25.51 33.42
C MET A 1 -11.06 24.81 32.20
N MET A 2 -10.37 25.59 31.37
CA MET A 2 -9.75 25.18 30.12
C MET A 2 -8.83 23.97 30.33
N LYS A 3 -8.90 23.01 29.42
CA LYS A 3 -7.97 21.87 29.38
C LYS A 3 -6.86 22.14 28.38
N GLU A 4 -5.64 22.38 28.85
CA GLU A 4 -4.46 22.45 27.99
C GLU A 4 -3.72 21.09 28.01
N ILE A 5 -3.56 20.50 26.83
CA ILE A 5 -2.84 19.24 26.63
C ILE A 5 -1.59 19.53 25.80
N THR A 6 -0.42 19.37 26.41
CA THR A 6 0.87 19.54 25.75
C THR A 6 1.42 18.21 25.24
N ILE A 7 1.74 18.16 23.94
CA ILE A 7 2.25 16.99 23.25
C ILE A 7 3.68 17.27 22.78
N ALA A 8 4.64 16.48 23.26
CA ALA A 8 6.03 16.61 22.84
C ALA A 8 6.24 16.17 21.38
N ALA A 9 6.99 16.95 20.59
CA ALA A 9 7.41 16.53 19.26
C ALA A 9 8.19 15.22 19.32
N THR A 10 7.75 14.27 18.50
CA THR A 10 8.47 13.06 18.19
C THR A 10 9.78 13.38 17.45
N ARG A 11 10.71 12.43 17.40
CA ARG A 11 11.92 12.57 16.56
C ARG A 11 11.59 12.84 15.08
N ARG A 12 10.44 12.35 14.60
CA ARG A 12 9.94 12.58 13.24
C ARG A 12 9.35 13.97 13.06
N GLY A 13 8.58 14.47 14.02
CA GLY A 13 8.13 15.86 14.03
C GLY A 13 9.30 16.85 14.04
N ASN A 14 10.33 16.60 14.87
CA ASN A 14 11.56 17.38 14.89
C ASN A 14 12.32 17.35 13.54
N LEU A 15 12.31 16.22 12.83
CA LEU A 15 12.92 16.09 11.50
C LEU A 15 12.11 16.84 10.43
N ALA A 16 10.78 16.72 10.43
CA ALA A 16 9.92 17.49 9.54
C ALA A 16 10.19 19.00 9.67
N ARG A 17 10.26 19.51 10.90
CA ARG A 17 10.67 20.90 11.18
C ARG A 17 12.03 21.25 10.59
N ARG A 18 13.06 20.40 10.78
CA ARG A 18 14.41 20.64 10.24
C ARG A 18 14.43 20.67 8.71
N ILE A 19 13.65 19.82 8.05
CA ILE A 19 13.51 19.80 6.59
C ILE A 19 12.89 21.11 6.10
N VAL A 20 11.81 21.57 6.72
CA VAL A 20 11.17 22.85 6.35
C VAL A 20 12.16 24.01 6.52
N ARG A 21 12.90 24.05 7.64
CA ARG A 21 13.92 25.09 7.90
C ARG A 21 15.07 25.07 6.89
N LEU A 22 15.55 23.89 6.49
CA LEU A 22 16.64 23.74 5.49
C LEU A 22 16.21 24.18 4.09
N GLY A 23 14.95 23.96 3.71
CA GLY A 23 14.39 24.43 2.43
C GLY A 23 14.38 25.96 2.31
N GLN A 24 14.39 26.69 3.43
CA GLN A 24 14.38 28.15 3.44
C GLN A 24 15.77 28.81 3.44
N THR A 25 16.83 28.12 3.90
CA THR A 25 18.15 28.72 4.13
C THR A 25 19.14 28.61 2.97
N ILE A 26 18.93 27.71 2.00
CA ILE A 26 19.88 27.48 0.88
C ILE A 26 19.48 28.32 -0.35
N PRO A 27 20.31 29.25 -0.87
CA PRO A 27 19.93 30.18 -1.97
C PRO A 27 19.57 29.50 -3.31
N ALA A 28 20.27 28.42 -3.68
CA ALA A 28 19.97 27.63 -4.88
C ALA A 28 18.63 26.86 -4.77
N ILE A 29 18.23 26.59 -3.52
CA ILE A 29 16.98 25.97 -3.15
C ILE A 29 15.90 27.05 -2.94
N ARG A 30 16.21 28.27 -2.48
CA ARG A 30 15.28 29.42 -2.41
C ARG A 30 14.60 29.72 -3.75
N ARG A 31 15.27 29.50 -4.89
CA ARG A 31 14.67 29.64 -6.24
C ARG A 31 13.87 28.41 -6.70
N ARG A 32 14.17 27.20 -6.19
CA ARG A 32 13.53 25.93 -6.61
C ARG A 32 12.54 25.33 -5.59
N ASP A 33 12.56 25.74 -4.32
CA ASP A 33 11.72 25.28 -3.20
C ASP A 33 10.68 26.31 -2.73
N ARG A 34 10.41 27.35 -3.54
CA ARG A 34 9.03 27.90 -3.63
C ARG A 34 7.99 26.78 -3.94
N VAL A 35 8.46 25.58 -4.30
CA VAL A 35 7.73 24.49 -4.96
C VAL A 35 7.26 23.37 -4.00
N ALA A 36 7.69 23.25 -2.74
CA ALA A 36 7.25 22.13 -1.88
C ALA A 36 6.08 22.46 -0.92
N LEU A 37 6.24 23.42 0.00
CA LEU A 37 5.14 23.87 0.89
C LEU A 37 4.38 25.08 0.35
N GLY A 38 5.04 25.94 -0.43
CA GLY A 38 4.35 26.98 -1.20
C GLY A 38 3.33 26.40 -2.19
N ARG A 39 3.48 25.12 -2.59
CA ARG A 39 2.49 24.35 -3.36
C ARG A 39 1.28 23.92 -2.54
N ILE A 40 1.33 23.84 -1.21
CA ILE A 40 0.13 23.49 -0.42
C ILE A 40 -0.95 24.55 -0.61
N TYR A 41 -0.57 25.83 -0.52
CA TYR A 41 -1.49 26.96 -0.71
C TYR A 41 -1.61 27.42 -2.18
N ARG A 42 -0.60 27.17 -3.04
CA ARG A 42 -0.62 27.53 -4.48
C ARG A 42 -0.97 26.37 -5.43
N SER A 43 -1.28 25.19 -4.91
CA SER A 43 -1.80 24.10 -5.76
C SER A 43 -3.16 24.52 -6.30
N THR A 44 -3.42 24.25 -7.56
CA THR A 44 -4.73 24.47 -8.16
C THR A 44 -5.61 23.24 -7.95
N LEU A 45 -6.93 23.43 -7.95
CA LEU A 45 -7.86 22.31 -8.04
C LEU A 45 -7.55 21.51 -9.30
N SER A 46 -7.27 20.22 -9.15
CA SER A 46 -7.13 19.36 -10.33
C SER A 46 -8.48 18.80 -10.74
N GLU A 47 -8.72 18.76 -12.05
CA GLU A 47 -9.86 18.04 -12.64
C GLU A 47 -9.77 16.52 -12.39
N ARG A 48 -8.61 16.02 -11.95
CA ARG A 48 -8.34 14.58 -11.74
C ARG A 48 -8.30 14.16 -10.28
N PHE A 49 -8.69 15.02 -9.33
CA PHE A 49 -8.76 14.64 -7.93
C PHE A 49 -9.79 13.51 -7.77
N SER A 50 -9.32 12.33 -7.36
CA SER A 50 -10.15 11.13 -7.27
C SER A 50 -10.62 10.92 -5.83
N TYR A 51 -11.92 11.04 -5.59
CA TYR A 51 -12.54 10.64 -4.32
C TYR A 51 -12.65 9.11 -4.25
N PRO A 52 -12.58 8.52 -3.03
CA PRO A 52 -12.92 7.10 -2.84
C PRO A 52 -14.35 6.82 -3.29
N ARG A 53 -14.65 5.64 -3.86
CA ARG A 53 -16.01 5.29 -4.37
C ARG A 53 -17.16 5.44 -3.35
N ARG A 54 -16.85 5.39 -2.04
CA ARG A 54 -17.82 5.60 -0.95
C ARG A 54 -18.23 7.06 -0.74
N VAL A 55 -17.52 8.00 -1.36
CA VAL A 55 -17.75 9.43 -1.24
C VAL A 55 -18.20 9.95 -2.59
N GLU A 56 -19.36 10.57 -2.62
CA GLU A 56 -19.81 11.41 -3.71
C GLU A 56 -19.37 12.84 -3.40
N ALA A 57 -18.68 13.48 -4.35
CA ALA A 57 -18.29 14.88 -4.25
C ALA A 57 -18.98 15.66 -5.36
N VAL A 58 -19.76 16.68 -4.99
CA VAL A 58 -20.49 17.54 -5.93
C VAL A 58 -20.19 19.00 -5.65
N TRP A 59 -20.12 19.80 -6.71
CA TRP A 59 -20.06 21.25 -6.59
C TRP A 59 -21.47 21.82 -6.64
N ILE A 60 -21.78 22.70 -5.70
CA ILE A 60 -23.02 23.47 -5.68
C ILE A 60 -22.68 24.96 -5.64
N ASP A 61 -23.53 25.78 -6.24
CA ASP A 61 -23.43 27.24 -6.11
C ASP A 61 -24.23 27.70 -4.90
N VAL A 62 -23.63 28.54 -4.06
CA VAL A 62 -24.27 29.12 -2.87
C VAL A 62 -24.06 30.64 -2.86
N GLY A 63 -25.02 31.37 -3.44
CA GLY A 63 -24.89 32.82 -3.59
C GLY A 63 -23.77 33.18 -4.57
N LYS A 64 -22.66 33.74 -4.05
CA LYS A 64 -21.50 34.19 -4.85
C LYS A 64 -20.28 33.25 -4.75
N ASN A 65 -20.38 32.15 -4.02
CA ASN A 65 -19.32 31.16 -3.90
C ASN A 65 -19.75 29.79 -4.45
N ARG A 66 -18.74 28.94 -4.66
CA ARG A 66 -18.93 27.52 -4.97
C ARG A 66 -18.57 26.71 -3.73
N VAL A 67 -19.35 25.68 -3.45
CA VAL A 67 -19.15 24.80 -2.29
C VAL A 67 -19.00 23.37 -2.79
N GLU A 68 -17.91 22.71 -2.41
CA GLU A 68 -17.75 21.28 -2.65
C GLU A 68 -18.37 20.52 -1.49
N VAL A 69 -19.32 19.65 -1.80
CA VAL A 69 -20.06 18.84 -0.83
C VAL A 69 -19.64 17.40 -0.97
N LEU A 70 -19.05 16.84 0.09
CA LEU A 70 -18.71 15.43 0.20
C LEU A 70 -19.78 14.72 1.04
N ARG A 71 -20.42 13.70 0.47
CA ARG A 71 -21.44 12.88 1.15
C ARG A 71 -21.24 11.38 0.85
N GLY A 72 -21.85 10.52 1.67
CA GLY A 72 -21.77 9.07 1.48
C GLY A 72 -22.61 8.60 0.28
N SER A 73 -22.02 7.77 -0.60
CA SER A 73 -22.69 7.30 -1.83
C SER A 73 -23.88 6.34 -1.59
N SER A 74 -24.07 5.83 -0.37
CA SER A 74 -25.06 4.80 -0.04
C SER A 74 -26.42 5.36 0.44
N GLY A 75 -26.63 6.68 0.40
CA GLY A 75 -27.89 7.30 0.83
C GLY A 75 -28.18 7.21 2.34
N ALA A 76 -27.22 6.77 3.15
CA ALA A 76 -27.36 6.78 4.60
C ALA A 76 -27.49 8.22 5.11
N VAL A 77 -28.49 8.47 5.97
CA VAL A 77 -28.73 9.79 6.56
C VAL A 77 -27.52 10.18 7.41
N ALA A 78 -26.84 11.27 7.02
CA ALA A 78 -25.67 11.75 7.73
C ALA A 78 -26.06 12.15 9.17
N SER A 79 -25.24 11.78 10.15
CA SER A 79 -25.42 12.13 11.56
C SER A 79 -25.20 13.63 11.85
N GLY A 80 -25.18 14.50 10.84
CA GLY A 80 -24.90 15.93 10.96
C GLY A 80 -24.10 16.43 9.77
N ALA A 81 -23.64 17.68 9.85
CA ALA A 81 -22.82 18.30 8.81
C ALA A 81 -21.54 18.89 9.39
N ALA A 82 -20.48 18.90 8.58
CA ALA A 82 -19.26 19.63 8.87
C ALA A 82 -19.10 20.77 7.86
N LEU A 83 -18.91 22.00 8.36
CA LEU A 83 -18.50 23.15 7.56
C LEU A 83 -16.98 23.29 7.66
N HIS A 84 -16.27 23.05 6.56
CA HIS A 84 -14.81 23.06 6.49
C HIS A 84 -14.28 24.34 5.84
N LEU A 85 -13.63 25.19 6.63
CA LEU A 85 -13.12 26.49 6.21
C LEU A 85 -11.60 26.44 6.02
N HIS A 86 -11.17 26.47 4.76
CA HIS A 86 -9.76 26.34 4.42
C HIS A 86 -8.93 27.56 4.86
N GLY A 87 -7.63 27.35 5.10
CA GLY A 87 -6.65 28.41 5.36
C GLY A 87 -6.16 29.12 4.09
N GLY A 88 -4.94 29.66 4.15
CA GLY A 88 -4.35 30.38 3.01
C GLY A 88 -4.40 31.90 3.14
N ALA A 89 -4.36 32.41 4.37
CA ALA A 89 -4.24 33.84 4.68
C ALA A 89 -5.29 34.73 3.98
N PHE A 90 -6.47 34.18 3.67
CA PHE A 90 -7.54 34.79 2.87
C PHE A 90 -7.16 35.20 1.44
N ILE A 91 -5.97 34.84 0.95
CA ILE A 91 -5.46 35.25 -0.37
C ILE A 91 -5.13 34.06 -1.29
N TYR A 92 -5.23 32.83 -0.79
CA TYR A 92 -5.02 31.61 -1.55
C TYR A 92 -6.34 30.83 -1.65
N PRO A 93 -6.69 30.31 -2.84
CA PRO A 93 -7.98 29.66 -3.08
C PRO A 93 -8.02 28.24 -2.52
N TYR A 94 -9.22 27.66 -2.49
CA TYR A 94 -9.42 26.25 -2.22
C TYR A 94 -8.65 25.37 -3.21
N ASN A 95 -8.16 24.21 -2.75
CA ASN A 95 -7.30 23.33 -3.54
C ASN A 95 -7.33 21.88 -3.07
N ASP A 96 -6.61 21.02 -3.78
CA ASP A 96 -6.58 19.56 -3.53
C ASP A 96 -6.04 19.17 -2.15
N THR A 97 -5.27 20.03 -1.46
CA THR A 97 -4.89 19.78 -0.06
C THR A 97 -6.10 19.88 0.85
N TYR A 98 -6.97 20.85 0.61
CA TYR A 98 -8.20 21.04 1.36
C TYR A 98 -9.28 20.01 1.02
N ARG A 99 -9.25 19.45 -0.20
CA ARG A 99 -10.04 18.24 -0.53
C ARG A 99 -9.64 17.04 0.32
N ARG A 100 -8.34 16.88 0.61
CA ARG A 100 -7.85 15.83 1.52
C ARG A 100 -8.26 16.10 2.96
N ALA A 101 -8.25 17.35 3.40
CA ALA A 101 -8.76 17.73 4.72
C ALA A 101 -10.27 17.42 4.84
N ALA A 102 -11.06 17.73 3.81
CA ALA A 102 -12.48 17.38 3.76
C ALA A 102 -12.70 15.86 3.84
N LEU A 103 -11.85 15.05 3.21
CA LEU A 103 -11.87 13.59 3.33
C LEU A 103 -11.50 13.10 4.74
N GLU A 104 -10.50 13.68 5.40
CA GLU A 104 -10.17 13.34 6.79
C GLU A 104 -11.33 13.66 7.74
N ILE A 105 -12.04 14.77 7.51
CA ILE A 105 -13.26 15.11 8.26
C ILE A 105 -14.32 14.03 8.01
N PHE A 106 -14.65 13.77 6.74
CA PHE A 106 -15.65 12.78 6.35
C PHE A 106 -15.37 11.40 6.95
N ASP A 107 -14.14 10.89 6.80
CA ASP A 107 -13.76 9.55 7.26
C ASP A 107 -13.83 9.39 8.79
N ARG A 108 -13.69 10.49 9.53
CA ARG A 108 -13.66 10.47 11.00
C ARG A 108 -15.01 10.70 11.62
N THR A 109 -15.87 11.48 10.97
CA THR A 109 -17.15 11.91 11.53
C THR A 109 -18.34 11.23 10.87
N GLY A 110 -18.20 10.77 9.63
CA GLY A 110 -19.31 10.30 8.79
C GLY A 110 -20.29 11.41 8.39
N MET A 111 -19.98 12.67 8.68
CA MET A 111 -20.83 13.82 8.37
C MET A 111 -20.70 14.22 6.90
N THR A 112 -21.75 14.82 6.36
CA THR A 112 -21.65 15.52 5.07
C THR A 112 -20.75 16.74 5.25
N VAL A 113 -19.72 16.87 4.42
CA VAL A 113 -18.72 17.96 4.54
C VAL A 113 -18.94 19.00 3.45
N TYR A 114 -19.18 20.24 3.86
CA TYR A 114 -19.33 21.40 2.99
C TYR A 114 -18.03 22.23 3.05
N SER A 115 -17.32 22.31 1.93
CA SER A 115 -16.08 23.09 1.80
C SER A 115 -16.29 24.26 0.82
N PRO A 116 -16.59 25.48 1.29
CA PRO A 116 -16.68 26.64 0.41
C PRO A 116 -15.31 27.04 -0.15
N ASP A 117 -15.24 27.24 -1.47
CA ASP A 117 -14.19 28.02 -2.13
C ASP A 117 -14.59 29.50 -2.02
N TYR A 118 -14.46 30.03 -0.80
CA TYR A 118 -14.91 31.38 -0.46
C TYR A 118 -14.06 32.43 -1.18
N ARG A 119 -14.64 33.59 -1.46
CA ARG A 119 -13.96 34.67 -2.18
C ARG A 119 -12.74 35.19 -1.40
N ILE A 120 -11.62 35.32 -2.11
CA ILE A 120 -10.32 35.68 -1.54
C ILE A 120 -9.89 37.12 -1.88
N ALA A 121 -9.08 37.69 -1.00
CA ALA A 121 -8.39 38.95 -1.16
C ALA A 121 -7.19 38.82 -2.15
N PRO A 122 -6.73 39.94 -2.74
CA PRO A 122 -7.25 41.30 -2.60
C PRO A 122 -8.47 41.61 -3.49
N ALA A 123 -8.85 40.70 -4.39
CA ALA A 123 -10.00 40.91 -5.28
C ALA A 123 -11.31 41.09 -4.50
N HIS A 124 -11.44 40.37 -3.38
CA HIS A 124 -12.59 40.42 -2.50
C HIS A 124 -12.11 40.51 -1.04
N PRO A 125 -11.81 41.72 -0.52
CA PRO A 125 -11.45 41.90 0.89
C PRO A 125 -12.64 41.59 1.82
N TYR A 126 -12.39 41.65 3.13
CA TYR A 126 -13.42 41.59 4.15
C TYR A 126 -14.59 42.53 3.80
N PRO A 127 -15.86 42.09 3.96
CA PRO A 127 -16.32 40.85 4.60
C PRO A 127 -16.57 39.65 3.67
N ALA A 128 -16.05 39.64 2.43
CA ALA A 128 -16.47 38.67 1.40
C ALA A 128 -16.39 37.20 1.84
N ALA A 129 -15.26 36.76 2.42
CA ALA A 129 -15.08 35.40 2.92
C ALA A 129 -16.06 35.03 4.05
N LEU A 130 -16.34 35.97 4.94
CA LEU A 130 -17.30 35.78 6.04
C LEU A 130 -18.73 35.69 5.52
N ASP A 131 -19.12 36.54 4.57
CA ASP A 131 -20.45 36.51 3.96
C ASP A 131 -20.69 35.19 3.20
N ASP A 132 -19.68 34.69 2.48
CA ASP A 132 -19.72 33.40 1.78
C ASP A 132 -19.84 32.21 2.76
N THR A 133 -19.16 32.32 3.90
CA THR A 133 -19.25 31.32 4.97
C THR A 133 -20.65 31.31 5.61
N VAL A 134 -21.24 32.49 5.87
CA VAL A 134 -22.61 32.62 6.38
C VAL A 134 -23.62 32.06 5.36
N ALA A 135 -23.42 32.33 4.07
CA ALA A 135 -24.28 31.79 3.01
C ALA A 135 -24.21 30.25 2.98
N THR A 136 -23.02 29.68 3.10
CA THR A 136 -22.82 28.23 3.17
C THR A 136 -23.45 27.63 4.43
N TYR A 137 -23.32 28.30 5.58
CA TYR A 137 -23.95 27.86 6.82
C TYR A 137 -25.49 27.87 6.73
N ARG A 138 -26.08 28.92 6.15
CA ARG A 138 -27.52 28.97 5.87
C ARG A 138 -27.97 27.86 4.93
N ARG A 139 -27.14 27.51 3.95
CA ARG A 139 -27.42 26.38 3.06
C ARG A 139 -27.48 25.07 3.83
N ILE A 140 -26.55 24.82 4.74
CA ILE A 140 -26.56 23.61 5.59
C ILE A 140 -27.83 23.56 6.45
N LEU A 141 -28.27 24.69 7.03
CA LEU A 141 -29.54 24.78 7.75
C LEU A 141 -30.75 24.48 6.84
N ALA A 142 -30.73 25.01 5.62
CA ALA A 142 -31.79 24.79 4.63
C ALA A 142 -31.85 23.34 4.14
N ASP A 143 -30.72 22.62 4.13
CA ASP A 143 -30.65 21.18 3.87
C ASP A 143 -31.16 20.34 5.06
N GLY A 144 -31.73 20.97 6.10
CA GLY A 144 -32.42 20.32 7.21
C GLY A 144 -31.53 19.96 8.40
N VAL A 145 -30.26 20.38 8.42
CA VAL A 145 -29.35 20.09 9.53
C VAL A 145 -29.52 21.16 10.62
N PRO A 146 -29.95 20.82 11.85
CA PRO A 146 -30.07 21.82 12.90
C PRO A 146 -28.69 22.32 13.33
N GLY A 147 -28.59 23.60 13.75
CA GLY A 147 -27.31 24.24 14.08
C GLY A 147 -26.48 23.44 15.09
N ASN A 148 -27.11 22.92 16.13
CA ASN A 148 -26.47 22.08 17.15
C ASN A 148 -26.02 20.68 16.65
N ARG A 149 -26.16 20.38 15.35
CA ARG A 149 -25.63 19.21 14.62
C ARG A 149 -24.63 19.58 13.54
N ILE A 150 -24.16 20.83 13.53
CA ILE A 150 -23.13 21.34 12.63
C ILE A 150 -21.81 21.48 13.38
N ALA A 151 -20.74 20.85 12.88
CA ALA A 151 -19.37 21.09 13.31
C ALA A 151 -18.71 22.09 12.37
N VAL A 152 -18.06 23.14 12.90
CA VAL A 152 -17.25 24.07 12.09
C VAL A 152 -15.77 23.75 12.30
N ILE A 153 -15.03 23.53 11.22
CA ILE A 153 -13.64 23.09 11.27
C ILE A 153 -12.82 23.97 10.34
N GLY A 154 -11.76 24.61 10.83
CA GLY A 154 -10.94 25.47 9.96
C GLY A 154 -9.48 25.57 10.36
N ASP A 155 -8.61 25.82 9.38
CA ASP A 155 -7.17 25.98 9.55
C ASP A 155 -6.69 27.41 9.27
N SER A 156 -5.70 27.90 10.03
CA SER A 156 -5.08 29.21 9.78
C SER A 156 -6.12 30.35 9.71
N ALA A 157 -6.18 31.08 8.60
CA ALA A 157 -7.23 32.06 8.30
C ALA A 157 -8.65 31.48 8.42
N GLY A 158 -8.90 30.25 7.96
CA GLY A 158 -10.18 29.56 8.09
C GLY A 158 -10.51 29.20 9.54
N GLY A 159 -9.49 28.99 10.38
CA GLY A 159 -9.66 28.85 11.83
C GLY A 159 -10.15 30.14 12.49
N GLY A 160 -9.58 31.29 12.12
CA GLY A 160 -10.09 32.60 12.53
C GLY A 160 -11.52 32.85 12.01
N LEU A 161 -11.75 32.56 10.73
CA LEU A 161 -13.06 32.70 10.08
C LEU A 161 -14.14 31.86 10.77
N SER A 162 -13.80 30.68 11.30
CA SER A 162 -14.71 29.82 12.07
C SER A 162 -15.21 30.51 13.34
N LEU A 163 -14.36 31.29 14.00
CA LEU A 163 -14.73 32.05 15.20
C LEU A 163 -15.53 33.30 14.83
N SER A 164 -15.12 34.05 13.80
CA SER A 164 -15.89 35.19 13.27
C SER A 164 -17.29 34.78 12.83
N LEU A 165 -17.43 33.58 12.25
CA LEU A 165 -18.73 33.02 11.84
C LEU A 165 -19.70 32.98 13.03
N VAL A 166 -19.30 32.43 14.17
CA VAL A 166 -20.21 32.31 15.33
C VAL A 166 -20.64 33.68 15.85
N MET A 167 -19.75 34.66 15.86
CA MET A 167 -20.09 36.05 16.23
C MET A 167 -21.13 36.62 15.26
N ARG A 168 -20.92 36.44 13.95
CA ARG A 168 -21.86 36.89 12.92
C ARG A 168 -23.19 36.13 12.95
N LEU A 169 -23.20 34.83 13.22
CA LEU A 169 -24.43 34.05 13.38
C LEU A 169 -25.26 34.55 14.57
N ARG A 170 -24.61 34.95 15.66
CA ARG A 170 -25.25 35.57 16.82
C ARG A 170 -25.85 36.93 16.48
N GLU A 171 -25.12 37.79 15.76
CA GLU A 171 -25.65 39.08 15.26
C GLU A 171 -26.90 38.87 14.39
N LEU A 172 -26.89 37.82 13.57
CA LEU A 172 -27.98 37.46 12.67
C LEU A 172 -29.09 36.62 13.34
N SER A 173 -28.99 36.34 14.64
CA SER A 173 -29.92 35.48 15.38
C SER A 173 -30.16 34.11 14.73
N LEU A 174 -29.12 33.52 14.13
CA LEU A 174 -29.16 32.19 13.53
C LEU A 174 -28.79 31.10 14.56
N PRO A 175 -29.28 29.86 14.39
CA PRO A 175 -28.85 28.73 15.20
C PRO A 175 -27.33 28.57 15.16
N LEU A 176 -26.68 28.48 16.34
CA LEU A 176 -25.23 28.34 16.44
C LEU A 176 -24.79 26.88 16.18
N PRO A 177 -23.54 26.66 15.69
CA PRO A 177 -23.00 25.32 15.50
C PRO A 177 -22.88 24.58 16.83
N GLY A 178 -22.84 23.25 16.80
CA GLY A 178 -22.69 22.42 18.00
C GLY A 178 -21.24 22.27 18.47
N ALA A 179 -20.25 22.44 17.58
CA ALA A 179 -18.83 22.34 17.91
C ALA A 179 -17.97 23.18 16.97
N ILE A 180 -16.84 23.69 17.47
CA ILE A 180 -15.79 24.32 16.66
C ILE A 180 -14.46 23.61 16.88
N VAL A 181 -13.75 23.32 15.79
CA VAL A 181 -12.37 22.82 15.81
C VAL A 181 -11.49 23.74 14.99
N THR A 182 -10.38 24.20 15.55
CA THR A 182 -9.42 25.03 14.82
C THR A 182 -8.03 24.40 14.77
N PHE A 183 -7.37 24.55 13.63
CA PHE A 183 -5.97 24.19 13.42
C PHE A 183 -5.15 25.46 13.21
N SER A 184 -4.31 25.82 14.18
CA SER A 184 -3.40 26.96 14.07
C SER A 184 -4.14 28.25 13.68
N ALA A 185 -5.22 28.58 14.39
CA ALA A 185 -6.10 29.69 14.01
C ALA A 185 -5.37 31.03 14.01
N TRP A 186 -5.47 31.78 12.91
CA TRP A 186 -5.03 33.17 12.85
C TRP A 186 -6.18 34.07 13.31
N THR A 187 -6.06 34.66 14.50
CA THR A 187 -7.15 35.38 15.18
C THR A 187 -6.83 36.85 15.45
N ASP A 188 -5.60 37.27 15.20
CA ASP A 188 -5.08 38.62 15.42
C ASP A 188 -4.35 39.16 14.17
N LEU A 189 -5.08 39.87 13.31
CA LEU A 189 -4.49 40.56 12.16
C LEU A 189 -3.71 41.83 12.56
N ALA A 190 -3.86 42.31 13.80
CA ALA A 190 -3.01 43.38 14.32
C ALA A 190 -1.63 42.86 14.74
N MET A 191 -1.41 41.55 14.71
CA MET A 191 -0.11 40.91 14.95
C MET A 191 0.49 41.32 16.31
N THR A 192 -0.32 41.29 17.37
CA THR A 192 0.07 41.75 18.72
C THR A 192 0.50 40.64 19.68
N GLY A 193 0.40 39.37 19.27
CA GLY A 193 0.75 38.22 20.09
C GLY A 193 2.23 38.15 20.46
N SER A 194 2.55 37.81 21.72
CA SER A 194 3.94 37.71 22.21
C SER A 194 4.74 36.57 21.55
N SER A 195 4.06 35.55 21.01
CA SER A 195 4.69 34.49 20.21
C SER A 195 5.31 35.00 18.92
N ILE A 196 4.88 36.16 18.40
CA ILE A 196 5.47 36.73 17.19
C ILE A 196 6.95 37.05 17.42
N GLN A 197 7.30 37.62 18.58
CA GLN A 197 8.70 37.84 18.93
C GLN A 197 9.37 36.56 19.47
N THR A 198 8.73 35.86 20.41
CA THR A 198 9.38 34.74 21.12
C THR A 198 9.59 33.49 20.27
N ASN A 199 8.79 33.29 19.22
CA ASN A 199 8.95 32.22 18.23
C ASN A 199 9.51 32.68 16.88
N ALA A 200 9.90 33.96 16.73
CA ALA A 200 10.42 34.50 15.47
C ALA A 200 11.54 33.64 14.88
N GLY A 201 12.57 33.29 15.67
CA GLY A 201 13.68 32.42 15.23
C GLY A 201 13.38 30.90 15.22
N ARG A 202 12.15 30.50 15.57
CA ARG A 202 11.74 29.09 15.74
C ARG A 202 10.74 28.63 14.68
N ASP A 203 9.86 29.51 14.22
CA ASP A 203 8.84 29.20 13.22
C ASP A 203 9.47 29.11 11.81
N PRO A 204 9.49 27.92 11.18
CA PRO A 204 10.07 27.75 9.86
C PRO A 204 9.13 28.17 8.71
N MET A 205 7.89 28.60 8.98
CA MET A 205 6.92 29.02 7.96
C MET A 205 6.73 30.54 7.90
N PHE A 206 6.61 31.20 9.04
CA PHE A 206 6.35 32.64 9.12
C PHE A 206 7.32 33.40 10.03
N GLY A 207 8.34 32.71 10.57
CA GLY A 207 9.37 33.34 11.40
C GLY A 207 10.41 34.11 10.58
N GLU A 208 11.52 34.43 11.25
CA GLU A 208 12.65 35.19 10.69
C GLU A 208 13.15 34.58 9.37
N GLY A 209 13.23 35.41 8.33
CA GLY A 209 13.70 35.02 7.00
C GLY A 209 12.62 34.50 6.04
N SER A 210 11.36 34.41 6.50
CA SER A 210 10.18 34.13 5.67
C SER A 210 9.54 35.42 5.11
N GLU A 211 8.65 35.28 4.12
CA GLU A 211 7.83 36.40 3.62
C GLU A 211 6.81 36.81 4.70
N PRO A 212 6.67 38.11 5.02
CA PRO A 212 5.75 38.56 6.05
C PRO A 212 4.28 38.30 5.67
N LEU A 213 3.43 38.17 6.68
CA LEU A 213 1.99 38.17 6.47
C LEU A 213 1.52 39.57 6.08
N HIS A 214 0.51 39.62 5.19
CA HIS A 214 -0.06 40.84 4.63
C HIS A 214 -1.55 40.98 5.02
N PRO A 215 -1.87 41.17 6.32
CA PRO A 215 -3.25 41.25 6.82
C PRO A 215 -4.07 42.37 6.16
N GLU A 216 -3.42 43.44 5.70
CA GLU A 216 -4.04 44.56 4.99
C GLU A 216 -4.77 44.14 3.71
N ARG A 217 -4.30 43.07 3.05
CA ARG A 217 -4.97 42.57 1.83
C ARG A 217 -6.37 42.06 2.13
N TYR A 218 -6.54 41.37 3.26
CA TYR A 218 -7.83 40.87 3.68
C TYR A 218 -8.68 41.96 4.35
N ALA A 219 -8.13 42.68 5.32
CA ALA A 219 -8.92 43.66 6.08
C ALA A 219 -9.42 44.82 5.20
N GLY A 220 -8.71 45.14 4.12
CA GLY A 220 -8.99 46.30 3.29
C GLY A 220 -8.88 47.57 4.12
N SER A 221 -9.96 48.36 4.17
CA SER A 221 -10.05 49.57 5.01
C SER A 221 -10.56 49.30 6.43
N THR A 222 -10.84 48.05 6.80
CA THR A 222 -11.38 47.70 8.11
C THR A 222 -10.27 47.63 9.15
N SER A 223 -10.51 48.14 10.36
CA SER A 223 -9.56 48.03 11.47
C SER A 223 -9.20 46.58 11.75
N PHE A 224 -7.89 46.31 11.95
CA PHE A 224 -7.42 45.01 12.42
C PHE A 224 -7.94 44.63 13.80
N SER A 225 -8.40 45.60 14.61
CA SER A 225 -9.04 45.33 15.90
C SER A 225 -10.55 45.05 15.80
N ASN A 226 -11.13 45.05 14.60
CA ASN A 226 -12.52 44.67 14.41
C ASN A 226 -12.72 43.19 14.81
N PRO A 227 -13.64 42.85 15.73
CA PRO A 227 -13.88 41.48 16.18
C PRO A 227 -14.17 40.44 15.08
N LEU A 228 -14.78 40.85 13.97
CA LEU A 228 -15.09 39.97 12.85
C LEU A 228 -13.93 39.79 11.87
N VAL A 229 -12.93 40.68 11.92
CA VAL A 229 -11.65 40.57 11.20
C VAL A 229 -10.65 39.78 12.05
N SER A 230 -10.58 40.09 13.35
CA SER A 230 -9.68 39.49 14.33
C SER A 230 -10.48 39.01 15.55
N PRO A 231 -10.91 37.72 15.56
CA PRO A 231 -11.65 37.12 16.67
C PRO A 231 -11.01 37.27 18.04
N LYS A 232 -9.69 37.53 18.12
CA LYS A 232 -9.01 37.86 19.38
C LYS A 232 -9.69 39.01 20.12
N TYR A 233 -10.29 39.98 19.42
CA TYR A 233 -10.96 41.13 20.02
C TYR A 233 -12.47 40.94 20.24
N GLY A 234 -13.02 39.78 19.86
CA GLY A 234 -14.44 39.49 20.02
C GLY A 234 -14.82 38.95 21.39
N THR A 235 -16.12 38.70 21.55
CA THR A 235 -16.72 38.17 22.78
C THR A 235 -17.21 36.74 22.56
N TYR A 236 -17.11 35.91 23.60
CA TYR A 236 -17.26 34.45 23.50
C TYR A 236 -18.50 33.91 24.24
N GLU A 237 -19.45 34.77 24.62
CA GLU A 237 -20.67 34.33 25.28
C GLU A 237 -21.51 33.45 24.35
N ARG A 238 -21.96 32.31 24.88
CA ARG A 238 -22.75 31.29 24.16
C ARG A 238 -22.03 30.65 22.97
N PHE A 239 -20.70 30.71 22.94
CA PHE A 239 -19.94 29.91 21.97
C PHE A 239 -20.12 28.41 22.24
N PRO A 240 -20.12 27.58 21.18
CA PRO A 240 -20.11 26.14 21.35
C PRO A 240 -18.76 25.65 21.89
N PRO A 241 -18.68 24.38 22.34
CA PRO A 241 -17.42 23.73 22.70
C PRO A 241 -16.33 23.92 21.64
N LEU A 242 -15.12 24.23 22.11
CA LEU A 242 -13.95 24.58 21.30
C LEU A 242 -12.83 23.58 21.49
N LEU A 243 -12.34 23.01 20.38
CA LEU A 243 -11.08 22.29 20.32
C LEU A 243 -10.08 23.08 19.47
N MET A 244 -8.99 23.54 20.06
CA MET A 244 -7.99 24.37 19.39
C MET A 244 -6.64 23.67 19.33
N HIS A 245 -6.15 23.35 18.14
CA HIS A 245 -4.82 22.76 17.94
C HIS A 245 -3.82 23.84 17.55
N VAL A 246 -2.61 23.81 18.12
CA VAL A 246 -1.54 24.75 17.76
C VAL A 246 -0.15 24.16 17.95
N GLY A 247 0.76 24.47 17.04
CA GLY A 247 2.18 24.14 17.14
C GLY A 247 2.91 25.07 18.11
N GLY A 248 3.75 24.51 18.97
CA GLY A 248 4.47 25.29 19.99
C GLY A 248 5.53 26.25 19.42
N PHE A 249 5.93 26.08 18.16
CA PHE A 249 6.92 26.96 17.49
C PHE A 249 6.27 27.96 16.55
N GLU A 250 4.94 28.07 16.53
CA GLU A 250 4.24 29.01 15.65
C GLU A 250 4.37 30.45 16.15
N ILE A 251 4.54 31.41 15.25
CA ILE A 251 4.45 32.84 15.59
C ILE A 251 3.04 33.24 16.03
N ILE A 252 2.02 32.46 15.67
CA ILE A 252 0.61 32.64 16.06
C ILE A 252 0.18 31.73 17.24
N LEU A 253 1.14 31.23 18.04
CA LEU A 253 0.80 30.46 19.24
C LEU A 253 -0.08 31.28 20.20
N SER A 254 0.26 32.55 20.42
CA SER A 254 -0.50 33.48 21.27
C SER A 254 -1.92 33.69 20.78
N ASP A 255 -2.17 33.74 19.46
CA ASP A 255 -3.53 33.85 18.90
C ASP A 255 -4.47 32.76 19.42
N THR A 256 -3.98 31.53 19.51
CA THR A 256 -4.75 30.40 20.02
C THR A 256 -4.93 30.50 21.54
N LEU A 257 -3.86 30.77 22.29
CA LEU A 257 -3.90 30.82 23.75
C LEU A 257 -4.74 31.99 24.29
N ASP A 258 -4.61 33.17 23.68
CA ASP A 258 -5.36 34.37 24.06
C ASP A 258 -6.87 34.17 23.85
N VAL A 259 -7.25 33.58 22.71
CA VAL A 259 -8.65 33.25 22.42
C VAL A 259 -9.19 32.18 23.34
N ALA A 260 -8.41 31.12 23.59
CA ALA A 260 -8.82 30.04 24.48
C ALA A 260 -9.06 30.54 25.91
N ALA A 261 -8.18 31.41 26.42
CA ALA A 261 -8.36 32.04 27.73
C ALA A 261 -9.62 32.94 27.78
N LYS A 262 -9.88 33.73 26.74
CA LYS A 262 -11.10 34.55 26.65
C LYS A 262 -12.37 33.70 26.59
N ALA A 263 -12.35 32.59 25.85
CA ALA A 263 -13.48 31.68 25.75
C ALA A 263 -13.76 30.94 27.07
N ASP A 264 -12.72 30.44 27.77
CA ASP A 264 -12.89 29.82 29.09
C ASP A 264 -13.40 30.82 30.14
N ALA A 265 -12.91 32.06 30.11
CA ALA A 265 -13.41 33.14 30.97
C ALA A 265 -14.89 33.48 30.70
N ALA A 266 -15.37 33.26 29.48
CA ALA A 266 -16.78 33.39 29.10
C ALA A 266 -17.61 32.12 29.39
N GLY A 267 -17.02 31.09 30.01
CA GLY A 267 -17.70 29.85 30.39
C GLY A 267 -17.82 28.80 29.28
N VAL A 268 -17.06 28.94 28.19
CA VAL A 268 -17.04 27.96 27.09
C VAL A 268 -16.23 26.72 27.48
N ASP A 269 -16.66 25.53 27.05
CA ASP A 269 -15.84 24.33 27.17
C ASP A 269 -14.69 24.37 26.15
N VAL A 270 -13.49 24.66 26.62
CA VAL A 270 -12.30 24.86 25.77
C VAL A 270 -11.27 23.78 26.06
N THR A 271 -10.85 23.09 25.00
CA THR A 271 -9.68 22.22 25.00
C THR A 271 -8.62 22.75 24.03
N VAL A 272 -7.41 22.99 24.53
CA VAL A 272 -6.25 23.38 23.73
C VAL A 272 -5.31 22.19 23.62
N MET A 273 -4.92 21.84 22.39
CA MET A 273 -3.90 20.83 22.11
C MET A 273 -2.65 21.51 21.55
N ARG A 274 -1.63 21.66 22.39
CA ARG A 274 -0.37 22.30 22.04
C ARG A 274 0.67 21.25 21.66
N TYR A 275 1.22 21.35 20.46
CA TYR A 275 2.21 20.40 19.93
C TYR A 275 3.60 21.00 19.96
N GLU A 276 4.35 20.74 21.03
CA GLU A 276 5.69 21.30 21.22
C GLU A 276 6.61 20.95 20.06
N GLY A 277 7.31 21.97 19.55
CA GLY A 277 8.22 21.80 18.42
C GLY A 277 7.56 21.69 17.05
N MET A 278 6.22 21.71 16.94
CA MET A 278 5.51 21.77 15.66
C MET A 278 5.37 23.20 15.14
N PHE A 279 5.31 23.32 13.81
CA PHE A 279 5.25 24.56 13.03
C PHE A 279 3.86 24.76 12.43
N HIS A 280 3.62 25.93 11.82
CA HIS A 280 2.31 26.28 11.29
C HIS A 280 1.79 25.27 10.25
N GLY A 281 0.50 24.90 10.34
CA GLY A 281 -0.13 24.02 9.37
C GLY A 281 0.42 22.58 9.34
N PHE A 282 1.15 22.14 10.37
CA PHE A 282 1.68 20.78 10.45
C PHE A 282 0.58 19.72 10.28
N GLN A 283 -0.67 20.04 10.65
CA GLN A 283 -1.87 19.21 10.53
C GLN A 283 -2.18 18.84 9.07
N LEU A 284 -1.87 19.73 8.12
CA LEU A 284 -1.99 19.48 6.67
C LEU A 284 -0.85 18.58 6.14
N GLY A 285 0.12 18.23 6.99
CA GLY A 285 1.07 17.16 6.74
C GLY A 285 0.42 15.77 6.78
N PHE A 286 -0.81 15.63 7.28
CA PHE A 286 -1.57 14.38 7.37
C PHE A 286 -0.70 13.20 7.87
N GLY A 287 -0.59 12.11 7.10
CA GLY A 287 0.23 10.95 7.46
C GLY A 287 1.75 11.18 7.44
N LEU A 288 2.24 12.32 6.95
CA LEU A 288 3.68 12.66 6.91
C LEU A 288 4.22 13.16 8.25
N VAL A 289 3.34 13.75 9.08
CA VAL A 289 3.68 14.30 10.40
C VAL A 289 2.90 13.53 11.48
N PRO A 290 3.55 12.76 12.37
CA PRO A 290 2.84 11.98 13.39
C PRO A 290 1.88 12.81 14.27
N GLU A 291 2.29 14.03 14.59
CA GLU A 291 1.52 14.99 15.36
C GLU A 291 0.24 15.41 14.62
N ALA A 292 0.26 15.48 13.28
CA ALA A 292 -0.93 15.73 12.48
C ALA A 292 -1.95 14.61 12.59
N LYS A 293 -1.51 13.34 12.60
CA LYS A 293 -2.42 12.20 12.85
C LYS A 293 -3.08 12.30 14.22
N GLN A 294 -2.34 12.74 15.24
CA GLN A 294 -2.89 12.95 16.58
C GLN A 294 -3.91 14.09 16.59
N ALA A 295 -3.63 15.21 15.92
CA ALA A 295 -4.57 16.33 15.76
C ALA A 295 -5.88 15.87 15.13
N TRP A 296 -5.81 15.24 13.95
CA TRP A 296 -7.00 14.72 13.27
C TRP A 296 -7.74 13.64 14.07
N SER A 297 -7.03 12.79 14.84
CA SER A 297 -7.67 11.80 15.72
C SER A 297 -8.45 12.46 16.85
N ALA A 298 -7.88 13.48 17.48
CA ALA A 298 -8.56 14.22 18.54
C ALA A 298 -9.75 15.03 17.99
N THR A 299 -9.65 15.62 16.80
CA THR A 299 -10.78 16.23 16.09
C THR A 299 -11.95 15.27 15.93
N GLY A 300 -11.70 14.06 15.41
CA GLY A 300 -12.75 13.05 15.24
C GLY A 300 -13.36 12.59 16.57
N GLY A 301 -12.54 12.39 17.61
CA GLY A 301 -13.00 12.03 18.94
C GLY A 301 -13.87 13.11 19.57
N PHE A 302 -13.43 14.37 19.51
CA PHE A 302 -14.17 15.52 20.04
C PHE A 302 -15.55 15.68 19.40
N ILE A 303 -15.62 15.63 18.06
CA ILE A 303 -16.88 15.72 17.32
C ILE A 303 -17.82 14.58 17.72
N LYS A 304 -17.33 13.33 17.81
CA LYS A 304 -18.16 12.19 18.24
C LYS A 304 -18.71 12.36 19.66
N THR A 305 -17.90 12.88 20.57
CA THR A 305 -18.31 13.16 21.96
C THR A 305 -19.43 14.19 22.02
N ILE A 306 -19.33 15.28 21.25
CA ILE A 306 -20.33 16.35 21.28
C ILE A 306 -21.65 15.92 20.65
N PHE A 307 -21.62 15.25 19.49
CA PHE A 307 -22.84 14.93 18.77
C PHE A 307 -23.50 13.63 19.24
N GLY A 308 -22.83 12.77 20.01
CA GLY A 308 -23.41 11.50 20.46
C GLY A 308 -23.64 10.55 19.29
N ALA A 309 -22.91 9.44 19.23
CA ALA A 309 -23.23 8.41 18.26
C ALA A 309 -24.55 7.73 18.68
N GLU A 310 -25.57 7.76 17.82
CA GLU A 310 -26.47 6.61 17.75
C GLU A 310 -25.57 5.41 17.42
N SER A 311 -25.49 4.50 18.38
CA SER A 311 -24.79 3.24 18.26
C SER A 311 -25.44 2.41 17.14
N ALA A 312 -24.74 2.25 16.02
CA ALA A 312 -24.74 0.94 15.38
C ALA A 312 -24.18 -0.05 16.42
N PRO A 313 -24.80 -1.23 16.61
CA PRO A 313 -24.80 -1.94 17.88
C PRO A 313 -23.41 -2.25 18.41
N ASP A 314 -23.20 -1.84 19.67
CA ASP A 314 -22.07 -2.19 20.50
C ASP A 314 -21.95 -3.72 20.66
N SER A 315 -20.73 -4.21 20.48
CA SER A 315 -20.27 -5.39 21.21
C SER A 315 -19.08 -5.05 22.11
N LYS A 316 -19.46 -4.42 23.22
CA LYS A 316 -19.00 -4.64 24.60
C LYS A 316 -17.67 -4.07 25.09
N GLY A 317 -17.80 -3.31 26.17
CA GLY A 317 -16.76 -3.06 27.15
C GLY A 317 -16.36 -4.32 27.94
N THR A 318 -15.05 -4.44 28.12
CA THR A 318 -14.34 -4.98 29.29
C THR A 318 -14.87 -6.27 29.95
N THR A 319 -14.40 -7.39 29.41
CA THR A 319 -13.69 -8.38 30.23
C THR A 319 -12.45 -8.77 29.44
N ARG A 320 -11.27 -8.54 30.02
CA ARG A 320 -9.96 -8.76 29.38
C ARG A 320 -9.80 -10.26 29.10
N THR A 321 -10.24 -10.69 27.92
CA THR A 321 -10.04 -12.03 27.38
C THR A 321 -9.27 -11.89 26.06
N MET A 322 -8.18 -12.65 25.96
CA MET A 322 -7.16 -12.56 24.90
C MET A 322 -7.71 -12.95 23.52
N THR A 323 -8.41 -12.05 22.82
CA THR A 323 -8.84 -12.27 21.41
C THR A 323 -8.83 -11.02 20.51
N ASP A 324 -8.14 -9.95 20.89
CA ASP A 324 -7.96 -8.79 19.99
C ASP A 324 -6.75 -9.01 19.07
N THR A 325 -6.99 -9.48 17.84
CA THR A 325 -5.96 -9.64 16.80
C THR A 325 -6.28 -8.79 15.57
N LYS A 326 -6.57 -7.50 15.76
CA LYS A 326 -6.25 -6.49 14.73
C LYS A 326 -4.77 -6.09 14.87
N GLU A 327 -3.88 -7.07 14.74
CA GLU A 327 -2.44 -6.87 14.75
C GLU A 327 -2.00 -6.40 13.35
N TRP A 328 -1.31 -5.26 13.28
CA TRP A 328 -0.62 -4.83 12.06
C TRP A 328 0.51 -5.83 11.75
N PHE A 329 0.54 -6.38 10.53
CA PHE A 329 1.59 -7.32 10.16
C PHE A 329 2.86 -6.58 9.73
N ARG A 330 3.95 -6.79 10.49
CA ARG A 330 5.29 -6.33 10.09
C ARG A 330 5.69 -7.04 8.79
N LEU A 331 6.16 -6.30 7.77
CA LEU A 331 6.68 -6.92 6.54
C LEU A 331 7.89 -7.82 6.85
N ASP A 332 7.94 -8.97 6.20
CA ASP A 332 9.12 -9.82 6.11
C ASP A 332 10.10 -9.26 5.05
N ASN A 333 11.25 -9.91 4.88
CA ASN A 333 12.29 -9.46 3.96
C ASN A 333 11.82 -9.36 2.51
N ALA A 334 11.10 -10.39 2.03
CA ALA A 334 10.56 -10.42 0.67
C ALA A 334 9.58 -9.25 0.46
N ALA A 335 8.69 -9.02 1.42
CA ALA A 335 7.67 -7.99 1.36
C ALA A 335 8.23 -6.55 1.41
N LYS A 336 9.49 -6.35 1.81
CA LYS A 336 10.19 -5.04 1.75
C LYS A 336 10.87 -4.79 0.41
N ILE A 337 11.36 -5.84 -0.25
CA ILE A 337 12.16 -5.74 -1.49
C ILE A 337 11.24 -5.67 -2.70
N PHE A 338 10.35 -6.65 -2.88
CA PHE A 338 9.49 -6.77 -4.07
C PHE A 338 8.70 -5.50 -4.40
N PRO A 339 8.04 -4.81 -3.45
CA PRO A 339 7.29 -3.61 -3.78
C PRO A 339 8.14 -2.36 -4.01
N ALA A 340 9.45 -2.40 -3.76
CA ALA A 340 10.38 -1.32 -4.11
C ALA A 340 10.91 -1.47 -5.54
N ILE A 341 10.93 -2.69 -6.06
CA ILE A 341 11.51 -3.07 -7.36
C ILE A 341 10.44 -3.37 -8.42
N SER A 342 9.18 -3.55 -8.02
CA SER A 342 8.08 -3.76 -8.95
C SER A 342 7.80 -2.55 -9.83
N THR A 343 7.56 -2.82 -11.10
CA THR A 343 7.09 -1.86 -12.11
C THR A 343 5.92 -2.48 -12.89
N LYS A 344 5.35 -1.77 -13.86
CA LYS A 344 4.35 -2.37 -14.76
C LYS A 344 4.89 -3.60 -15.51
N LYS A 345 6.20 -3.60 -15.83
CA LYS A 345 6.89 -4.70 -16.54
C LYS A 345 7.51 -5.74 -15.61
N GLU A 346 7.90 -5.34 -14.41
CA GLU A 346 8.47 -6.23 -13.38
C GLU A 346 7.41 -6.42 -12.30
N THR A 347 6.39 -7.24 -12.58
CA THR A 347 5.20 -7.32 -11.73
C THR A 347 5.48 -8.01 -10.39
N ASN A 348 6.43 -8.96 -10.36
CA ASN A 348 6.70 -9.84 -9.21
C ASN A 348 5.43 -10.57 -8.74
N THR A 349 4.56 -10.92 -9.68
CA THR A 349 3.36 -11.73 -9.45
C THR A 349 3.59 -13.15 -9.92
N PHE A 350 2.91 -14.09 -9.26
CA PHE A 350 2.82 -15.47 -9.70
C PHE A 350 1.35 -15.87 -9.74
N ARG A 351 1.08 -16.92 -10.51
CA ARG A 351 -0.25 -17.43 -10.79
C ARG A 351 -0.34 -18.89 -10.37
N ILE A 352 -1.44 -19.26 -9.72
CA ILE A 352 -1.88 -20.65 -9.55
C ILE A 352 -3.21 -20.79 -10.29
N GLN A 353 -3.32 -21.80 -11.14
CA GLN A 353 -4.49 -22.07 -11.94
C GLN A 353 -4.97 -23.50 -11.66
N ILE A 354 -6.26 -23.64 -11.45
CA ILE A 354 -6.94 -24.91 -11.20
C ILE A 354 -8.07 -25.02 -12.23
N ALA A 355 -8.08 -26.10 -12.99
CA ALA A 355 -9.19 -26.44 -13.89
C ALA A 355 -10.10 -27.42 -13.15
N LEU A 356 -11.37 -27.04 -12.98
CA LEU A 356 -12.40 -27.93 -12.47
C LEU A 356 -12.98 -28.80 -13.58
N THR A 357 -13.66 -29.88 -13.21
CA THR A 357 -14.38 -30.73 -14.18
C THR A 357 -15.67 -30.10 -14.69
N GLU A 358 -16.21 -29.12 -13.95
CA GLU A 358 -17.43 -28.38 -14.26
C GLU A 358 -17.13 -26.87 -14.36
N PRO A 359 -17.90 -26.08 -15.15
CA PRO A 359 -17.79 -24.63 -15.16
C PRO A 359 -18.00 -24.02 -13.76
N ILE A 360 -17.31 -22.92 -13.50
CA ILE A 360 -17.41 -22.18 -12.23
C ILE A 360 -18.66 -21.32 -12.21
N ASP A 361 -19.43 -21.44 -11.12
CA ASP A 361 -20.44 -20.46 -10.71
C ASP A 361 -19.75 -19.25 -10.04
N PRO A 362 -19.79 -18.04 -10.65
CA PRO A 362 -19.13 -16.86 -10.10
C PRO A 362 -19.67 -16.43 -8.74
N GLU A 363 -20.97 -16.63 -8.47
CA GLU A 363 -21.58 -16.22 -7.20
C GLU A 363 -21.17 -17.15 -6.07
N GLY A 364 -21.20 -18.46 -6.31
CA GLY A 364 -20.65 -19.46 -5.40
C GLY A 364 -19.17 -19.23 -5.13
N LEU A 365 -18.38 -18.92 -6.17
CA LEU A 365 -16.96 -18.64 -6.00
C LEU A 365 -16.72 -17.37 -5.16
N GLN A 366 -17.48 -16.31 -5.38
CA GLN A 366 -17.40 -15.09 -4.57
C GLN A 366 -17.64 -15.39 -3.09
N LYS A 367 -18.70 -16.12 -2.77
CA LYS A 367 -19.03 -16.52 -1.38
C LYS A 367 -17.91 -17.35 -0.74
N ALA A 368 -17.33 -18.27 -1.50
CA ALA A 368 -16.21 -19.10 -1.04
C ALA A 368 -14.95 -18.27 -0.75
N VAL A 369 -14.66 -17.28 -1.61
CA VAL A 369 -13.53 -16.35 -1.40
C VAL A 369 -13.76 -15.47 -0.18
N ASP A 370 -14.97 -14.93 0.00
CA ASP A 370 -15.30 -14.12 1.18
C ASP A 370 -15.14 -14.92 2.47
N ALA A 371 -15.60 -16.18 2.49
CA ALA A 371 -15.41 -17.09 3.62
C ALA A 371 -13.93 -17.39 3.90
N ALA A 372 -13.14 -17.65 2.85
CA ALA A 372 -11.70 -17.90 3.00
C ALA A 372 -10.96 -16.64 3.50
N ILE A 373 -11.25 -15.46 2.97
CA ILE A 373 -10.58 -14.21 3.35
C ILE A 373 -10.76 -13.91 4.85
N GLU A 374 -11.94 -14.18 5.42
CA GLU A 374 -12.16 -14.03 6.87
C GLU A 374 -11.30 -14.99 7.70
N ARG A 375 -11.04 -16.20 7.19
CA ARG A 375 -10.14 -17.17 7.84
C ARG A 375 -8.66 -16.80 7.71
N TYR A 376 -8.27 -16.00 6.73
CA TYR A 376 -6.87 -15.65 6.49
C TYR A 376 -6.61 -14.15 6.67
N PRO A 377 -6.45 -13.65 7.91
CA PRO A 377 -6.17 -12.23 8.17
C PRO A 377 -4.98 -11.67 7.39
N LEU A 378 -3.94 -12.48 7.15
CA LEU A 378 -2.77 -12.10 6.35
C LEU A 378 -3.13 -11.74 4.91
N PHE A 379 -4.18 -12.33 4.35
CA PHE A 379 -4.64 -12.07 2.98
C PHE A 379 -5.60 -10.88 2.95
N LYS A 380 -6.24 -10.55 4.08
CA LYS A 380 -7.06 -9.35 4.27
C LYS A 380 -6.22 -8.11 4.58
N VAL A 381 -5.19 -7.87 3.78
CA VAL A 381 -4.26 -6.75 3.95
C VAL A 381 -4.03 -5.97 2.66
N ARG A 382 -3.56 -4.73 2.82
CA ARG A 382 -3.12 -3.85 1.76
C ARG A 382 -1.77 -3.25 2.08
N LEU A 383 -1.00 -2.97 1.04
CA LEU A 383 0.32 -2.36 1.20
C LEU A 383 0.21 -0.84 1.38
N LYS A 384 0.66 -0.33 2.52
CA LYS A 384 0.77 1.11 2.79
C LYS A 384 2.20 1.59 2.83
N ASN A 385 2.41 2.85 2.46
CA ASN A 385 3.71 3.50 2.57
C ASN A 385 3.91 4.02 3.99
N GLY A 386 4.90 3.48 4.69
CA GLY A 386 5.41 4.06 5.93
C GLY A 386 6.67 4.89 5.66
N PHE A 387 7.14 5.60 6.68
CA PHE A 387 8.26 6.55 6.54
C PHE A 387 9.62 5.87 6.25
N PHE A 388 9.86 4.68 6.82
CA PHE A 388 11.11 3.92 6.67
C PHE A 388 10.94 2.61 5.87
N TRP A 389 9.73 2.05 5.88
CA TRP A 389 9.35 0.84 5.17
C TRP A 389 7.88 0.92 4.75
N LYS A 390 7.50 0.20 3.68
CA LYS A 390 6.10 -0.15 3.44
C LYS A 390 5.59 -1.07 4.56
N TYR A 391 4.29 -1.22 4.76
CA TYR A 391 3.74 -2.10 5.78
C TYR A 391 2.38 -2.65 5.34
N LEU A 392 2.01 -3.82 5.87
CA LEU A 392 0.71 -4.43 5.61
C LEU A 392 -0.29 -3.85 6.63
N ASP A 393 -1.24 -3.07 6.13
CA ASP A 393 -2.41 -2.62 6.88
C ASP A 393 -3.55 -3.59 6.63
N TYR A 394 -4.47 -3.74 7.58
CA TYR A 394 -5.71 -4.47 7.33
C TYR A 394 -6.52 -3.81 6.21
N ASN A 395 -7.23 -4.62 5.43
CA ASN A 395 -8.04 -4.18 4.31
C ASN A 395 -9.51 -4.58 4.50
N ASP A 396 -10.33 -3.59 4.88
CA ASP A 396 -11.79 -3.74 5.01
C ASP A 396 -12.55 -3.48 3.70
N ALA A 397 -11.85 -3.21 2.59
CA ALA A 397 -12.52 -3.00 1.31
C ALA A 397 -13.15 -4.31 0.80
N PRO A 398 -14.30 -4.26 0.11
CA PRO A 398 -14.92 -5.47 -0.43
C PRO A 398 -13.99 -6.15 -1.45
N PHE A 399 -13.94 -7.47 -1.43
CA PHE A 399 -13.24 -8.27 -2.43
C PHE A 399 -14.21 -8.65 -3.56
N THR A 400 -13.73 -8.71 -4.81
CA THR A 400 -14.58 -9.11 -5.94
C THR A 400 -13.79 -10.01 -6.90
N VAL A 401 -14.31 -11.21 -7.13
CA VAL A 401 -13.81 -12.15 -8.15
C VAL A 401 -14.06 -11.58 -9.54
N GLN A 402 -13.13 -11.78 -10.47
CA GLN A 402 -13.18 -11.16 -11.80
C GLN A 402 -13.12 -12.18 -12.93
N PRO A 403 -13.66 -11.89 -14.12
CA PRO A 403 -13.38 -12.69 -15.31
C PRO A 403 -11.87 -12.71 -15.61
N LEU A 404 -11.33 -13.85 -16.04
CA LEU A 404 -9.90 -14.01 -16.35
C LEU A 404 -9.49 -13.13 -17.53
N PRO A 405 -8.56 -12.17 -17.36
CA PRO A 405 -8.06 -11.37 -18.46
C PRO A 405 -7.11 -12.18 -19.36
N HIS A 406 -6.79 -11.62 -20.52
CA HIS A 406 -5.78 -12.17 -21.44
C HIS A 406 -4.34 -12.02 -20.92
N ILE A 407 -4.12 -11.13 -19.95
CA ILE A 407 -2.79 -10.87 -19.36
C ILE A 407 -2.45 -11.98 -18.37
N VAL A 408 -1.22 -12.50 -18.44
CA VAL A 408 -0.67 -13.51 -17.53
C VAL A 408 0.32 -12.88 -16.57
N CYS A 409 0.14 -13.12 -15.26
CA CYS A 409 0.97 -12.52 -14.20
C CYS A 409 1.01 -10.99 -14.31
N GLY A 410 -0.17 -10.40 -14.45
CA GLY A 410 -0.36 -8.96 -14.61
C GLY A 410 0.05 -8.15 -13.37
N SER A 411 0.01 -6.82 -13.51
CA SER A 411 0.26 -5.92 -12.39
C SER A 411 -0.96 -5.85 -11.48
N LEU A 412 -0.80 -6.26 -10.21
CA LEU A 412 -1.84 -6.11 -9.19
C LEU A 412 -1.82 -4.68 -8.62
N LEU A 413 -2.31 -3.71 -9.39
CA LEU A 413 -2.31 -2.31 -8.97
C LEU A 413 -3.34 -2.09 -7.84
N PRO A 414 -2.98 -1.42 -6.73
CA PRO A 414 -3.89 -1.21 -5.60
C PRO A 414 -5.21 -0.49 -5.97
N LYS A 415 -5.22 0.29 -7.06
CA LYS A 415 -6.42 0.97 -7.55
C LYS A 415 -7.41 0.03 -8.26
N GLU A 416 -6.93 -1.08 -8.80
CA GLU A 416 -7.72 -2.01 -9.63
C GLU A 416 -8.31 -3.16 -8.78
N HIS A 417 -7.65 -3.52 -7.69
CA HIS A 417 -8.02 -4.65 -6.82
C HIS A 417 -8.33 -4.24 -5.39
N ASN A 418 -8.89 -3.04 -5.16
CA ASN A 418 -9.25 -2.55 -3.82
C ASN A 418 -8.11 -2.63 -2.77
N GLY A 419 -6.87 -2.53 -3.20
CA GLY A 419 -5.67 -2.61 -2.35
C GLY A 419 -5.23 -4.02 -1.97
N TYR A 420 -5.95 -5.07 -2.37
CA TYR A 420 -5.53 -6.46 -2.15
C TYR A 420 -4.25 -6.77 -2.93
N LEU A 421 -3.41 -7.63 -2.34
CA LEU A 421 -2.14 -8.08 -2.92
C LEU A 421 -2.27 -9.40 -3.68
N PHE A 422 -3.51 -9.79 -3.96
CA PHE A 422 -3.87 -10.91 -4.81
C PHE A 422 -5.18 -10.59 -5.52
N GLN A 423 -5.48 -11.35 -6.58
CA GLN A 423 -6.76 -11.34 -7.25
C GLN A 423 -7.19 -12.77 -7.59
N ILE A 424 -8.51 -13.02 -7.55
CA ILE A 424 -9.13 -14.26 -7.96
C ILE A 424 -9.85 -14.02 -9.28
N TYR A 425 -9.55 -14.86 -10.26
CA TYR A 425 -10.19 -14.85 -11.56
C TYR A 425 -10.91 -16.16 -11.88
N TYR A 426 -11.89 -16.09 -12.78
CA TYR A 426 -12.59 -17.25 -13.31
C TYR A 426 -12.80 -17.18 -14.83
N ARG A 427 -12.83 -18.33 -15.52
CA ARG A 427 -13.27 -18.45 -16.92
C ARG A 427 -13.66 -19.89 -17.26
N GLY A 428 -14.94 -20.14 -17.52
CA GLY A 428 -15.42 -21.51 -17.73
C GLY A 428 -15.05 -22.38 -16.51
N PRO A 429 -14.31 -23.50 -16.68
CA PRO A 429 -13.86 -24.33 -15.56
C PRO A 429 -12.62 -23.79 -14.81
N LEU A 430 -12.00 -22.70 -15.27
CA LEU A 430 -10.73 -22.23 -14.72
C LEU A 430 -10.92 -21.31 -13.53
N PHE A 431 -10.38 -21.71 -12.38
CA PHE A 431 -10.14 -20.89 -11.20
C PHE A 431 -8.68 -20.44 -11.20
N VAL A 432 -8.42 -19.14 -11.01
CA VAL A 432 -7.06 -18.60 -11.05
C VAL A 432 -6.83 -17.65 -9.88
N LEU A 433 -5.75 -17.90 -9.13
CA LEU A 433 -5.18 -16.95 -8.17
C LEU A 433 -3.97 -16.28 -8.81
N GLU A 434 -3.96 -14.97 -8.88
CA GLU A 434 -2.72 -14.20 -9.07
C GLU A 434 -2.33 -13.51 -7.77
N MET A 435 -1.07 -13.62 -7.38
CA MET A 435 -0.59 -13.11 -6.10
C MET A 435 0.72 -12.37 -6.24
N PHE A 436 0.83 -11.27 -5.52
CA PHE A 436 2.07 -10.55 -5.37
C PHE A 436 2.98 -11.27 -4.37
N HIS A 437 4.23 -11.57 -4.76
CA HIS A 437 5.19 -12.33 -3.95
C HIS A 437 5.49 -11.74 -2.56
N SER A 438 5.04 -10.54 -2.24
CA SER A 438 5.17 -9.96 -0.89
C SER A 438 4.21 -10.54 0.14
N LEU A 439 3.16 -11.25 -0.28
CA LEU A 439 2.09 -11.72 0.61
C LEU A 439 2.39 -13.10 1.22
N ALA A 440 2.69 -14.07 0.37
CA ALA A 440 2.97 -15.45 0.75
C ALA A 440 3.87 -16.13 -0.29
N ASP A 441 4.50 -17.24 0.11
CA ASP A 441 5.16 -18.15 -0.83
C ASP A 441 4.13 -19.12 -1.46
N GLY A 442 4.59 -20.00 -2.34
CA GLY A 442 3.74 -20.99 -3.00
C GLY A 442 2.99 -21.89 -2.01
N SER A 443 3.56 -22.22 -0.85
CA SER A 443 2.89 -23.07 0.14
C SER A 443 1.74 -22.33 0.84
N GLY A 444 1.95 -21.08 1.24
CA GLY A 444 0.88 -20.24 1.79
C GLY A 444 -0.24 -20.00 0.78
N ALA A 445 0.10 -19.73 -0.48
CA ALA A 445 -0.87 -19.53 -1.55
C ALA A 445 -1.68 -20.81 -1.86
N ILE A 446 -1.02 -21.98 -1.90
CA ILE A 446 -1.69 -23.28 -2.08
C ILE A 446 -2.70 -23.55 -0.96
N MET A 447 -2.33 -23.28 0.29
CA MET A 447 -3.23 -23.46 1.43
C MET A 447 -4.48 -22.57 1.29
N PHE A 448 -4.29 -21.32 0.89
CA PHE A 448 -5.41 -20.39 0.63
C PHE A 448 -6.32 -20.86 -0.51
N VAL A 449 -5.73 -21.31 -1.64
CA VAL A 449 -6.49 -21.86 -2.77
C VAL A 449 -7.30 -23.09 -2.37
N LYS A 450 -6.70 -24.01 -1.61
CA LYS A 450 -7.40 -25.22 -1.14
C LYS A 450 -8.62 -24.87 -0.31
N THR A 451 -8.53 -23.90 0.59
CA THR A 451 -9.68 -23.45 1.38
C THR A 451 -10.76 -22.83 0.52
N ILE A 452 -10.41 -21.97 -0.45
CA ILE A 452 -11.41 -21.42 -1.40
C ILE A 452 -12.11 -22.55 -2.16
N LEU A 453 -11.36 -23.53 -2.68
CA LEU A 453 -11.92 -24.66 -3.41
C LEU A 453 -12.82 -25.52 -2.53
N TYR A 454 -12.41 -25.80 -1.29
CA TYR A 454 -13.22 -26.54 -0.33
C TYR A 454 -14.55 -25.85 -0.04
N GLU A 455 -14.51 -24.55 0.27
CA GLU A 455 -15.71 -23.75 0.53
C GLU A 455 -16.61 -23.68 -0.72
N TYR A 456 -16.01 -23.51 -1.91
CA TYR A 456 -16.75 -23.48 -3.17
C TYR A 456 -17.46 -24.81 -3.46
N LEU A 457 -16.72 -25.93 -3.49
CA LEU A 457 -17.29 -27.24 -3.77
C LEU A 457 -18.37 -27.63 -2.75
N THR A 458 -18.17 -27.30 -1.48
CA THR A 458 -19.17 -27.52 -0.43
C THR A 458 -20.41 -26.65 -0.66
N SER A 459 -20.23 -25.38 -1.04
CA SER A 459 -21.35 -24.45 -1.28
C SER A 459 -22.27 -24.86 -2.43
N ILE A 460 -21.74 -25.58 -3.43
CA ILE A 460 -22.51 -26.13 -4.55
C ILE A 460 -23.01 -27.57 -4.28
N GLY A 461 -22.94 -28.03 -3.02
CA GLY A 461 -23.52 -29.29 -2.58
C GLY A 461 -22.65 -30.54 -2.78
N LYS A 462 -21.38 -30.40 -3.16
CA LYS A 462 -20.47 -31.56 -3.21
C LYS A 462 -20.11 -31.99 -1.78
N LYS A 463 -19.99 -33.29 -1.56
CA LYS A 463 -19.63 -33.86 -0.25
C LYS A 463 -18.11 -33.95 -0.11
N ILE A 464 -17.52 -32.95 0.54
CA ILE A 464 -16.08 -32.83 0.71
C ILE A 464 -15.68 -33.01 2.17
N THR A 465 -14.58 -33.72 2.41
CA THR A 465 -13.91 -33.84 3.71
C THR A 465 -12.58 -33.09 3.67
N PRO A 466 -12.21 -32.30 4.69
CA PRO A 466 -10.99 -31.49 4.65
C PRO A 466 -9.69 -32.27 4.92
N ASP A 467 -9.77 -33.48 5.48
CA ASP A 467 -8.68 -34.46 5.66
C ASP A 467 -7.34 -33.89 6.21
N ASN A 468 -7.36 -33.00 7.22
CA ASN A 468 -6.16 -32.31 7.76
C ASN A 468 -5.29 -31.56 6.73
N LEU A 469 -5.72 -31.50 5.47
CA LEU A 469 -5.00 -30.89 4.35
C LEU A 469 -5.49 -29.47 4.07
N ILE A 470 -6.58 -29.06 4.73
CA ILE A 470 -7.30 -27.79 4.51
C ILE A 470 -7.57 -27.13 5.87
N LEU A 471 -7.23 -25.84 5.97
CA LEU A 471 -7.68 -25.01 7.08
C LEU A 471 -9.07 -24.45 6.71
N THR A 472 -10.12 -25.03 7.27
CA THR A 472 -11.51 -24.63 7.00
C THR A 472 -11.83 -23.28 7.65
N ARG A 473 -12.92 -22.64 7.20
CA ARG A 473 -13.36 -21.35 7.77
C ARG A 473 -13.58 -21.38 9.29
N ASP A 474 -13.97 -22.54 9.83
CA ASP A 474 -14.31 -22.70 11.25
C ASP A 474 -13.07 -22.91 12.14
N SER A 475 -11.91 -23.20 11.53
CA SER A 475 -10.65 -23.30 12.26
C SER A 475 -10.17 -21.91 12.71
N LYS A 476 -9.64 -21.77 13.92
CA LYS A 476 -9.15 -20.47 14.41
C LYS A 476 -7.73 -20.20 13.90
N PRO A 477 -7.44 -19.01 13.34
CA PRO A 477 -6.07 -18.63 12.98
C PRO A 477 -5.15 -18.59 14.21
N THR A 478 -3.97 -19.20 14.09
CA THR A 478 -2.95 -19.22 15.15
C THR A 478 -1.84 -18.19 14.88
N LYS A 479 -1.15 -17.70 15.94
CA LYS A 479 -0.01 -16.78 15.79
C LYS A 479 1.13 -17.34 14.93
N ALA A 480 1.32 -18.66 14.98
CA ALA A 480 2.33 -19.35 14.19
C ALA A 480 2.06 -19.31 12.67
N GLU A 481 0.82 -19.10 12.24
CA GLU A 481 0.47 -18.99 10.82
C GLU A 481 0.96 -17.68 10.18
N TYR A 482 1.30 -16.65 10.97
CA TYR A 482 1.70 -15.33 10.44
C TYR A 482 2.99 -14.78 11.06
N GLU A 483 3.75 -15.62 11.77
CA GLU A 483 5.07 -15.25 12.28
C GLU A 483 6.11 -15.09 11.15
N ASP A 484 7.11 -14.25 11.39
CA ASP A 484 8.30 -14.13 10.53
C ASP A 484 9.30 -15.23 10.92
N SER A 485 9.12 -16.45 10.39
CA SER A 485 9.99 -17.58 10.73
C SER A 485 11.44 -17.39 10.27
N GLN A 486 11.73 -16.53 9.30
CA GLN A 486 13.13 -16.22 8.95
C GLN A 486 13.85 -15.52 10.11
N ALA A 487 13.16 -14.65 10.83
CA ALA A 487 13.69 -14.01 12.03
C ALA A 487 13.94 -15.02 13.17
N THR A 488 13.08 -16.04 13.30
CA THR A 488 13.20 -17.10 14.31
C THR A 488 14.46 -17.93 14.14
N TYR A 489 14.85 -18.22 12.88
CA TYR A 489 16.03 -19.06 12.58
C TYR A 489 17.31 -18.28 12.27
N TYR A 490 17.30 -16.96 12.49
CA TYR A 490 18.47 -16.09 12.30
C TYR A 490 19.64 -16.49 13.22
N ASP A 491 20.81 -16.70 12.61
CA ASP A 491 22.07 -16.90 13.33
C ASP A 491 23.04 -15.73 13.07
N PRO A 492 23.34 -14.88 14.08
CA PRO A 492 24.27 -13.78 13.93
C PRO A 492 25.72 -14.19 13.69
N LYS A 493 26.08 -15.46 13.85
CA LYS A 493 27.45 -15.96 13.61
C LYS A 493 27.61 -16.57 12.21
N ASN A 494 26.51 -16.86 11.52
CA ASN A 494 26.52 -17.54 10.22
C ASN A 494 25.86 -16.67 9.15
N HIS A 495 26.48 -15.58 8.73
CA HIS A 495 25.90 -14.60 7.78
C HIS A 495 26.89 -14.08 6.73
N ALA A 496 27.99 -14.82 6.49
CA ALA A 496 29.04 -14.41 5.57
C ALA A 496 28.49 -14.18 4.16
N HIS A 497 28.80 -13.03 3.56
CA HIS A 497 28.38 -12.70 2.19
C HIS A 497 29.24 -13.41 1.15
N VAL A 498 28.61 -13.98 0.13
CA VAL A 498 29.30 -14.62 -1.00
C VAL A 498 29.14 -13.74 -2.22
N LYS A 499 30.27 -13.23 -2.75
CA LYS A 499 30.28 -12.42 -3.97
C LYS A 499 29.92 -13.29 -5.18
N GLU A 500 29.02 -12.80 -6.03
CA GLU A 500 28.53 -13.54 -7.20
C GLU A 500 28.78 -12.79 -8.52
N ASP A 501 29.05 -13.56 -9.57
CA ASP A 501 29.13 -13.07 -10.95
C ASP A 501 27.75 -12.81 -11.55
N LYS A 502 27.70 -11.86 -12.50
CA LYS A 502 26.51 -11.59 -13.30
C LYS A 502 26.16 -12.77 -14.21
N ALA A 503 24.88 -13.10 -14.31
CA ALA A 503 24.36 -14.19 -15.13
C ALA A 503 24.30 -13.85 -16.63
N PHE A 504 24.23 -14.89 -17.44
CA PHE A 504 23.80 -14.84 -18.82
C PHE A 504 22.29 -14.55 -18.88
N PHE A 505 21.85 -13.80 -19.89
CA PHE A 505 20.43 -13.51 -20.12
C PHE A 505 19.98 -14.12 -21.44
N VAL A 506 18.83 -14.78 -21.43
CA VAL A 506 18.19 -15.30 -22.65
C VAL A 506 17.80 -14.13 -23.54
N LYS A 507 18.29 -14.14 -24.78
CA LYS A 507 18.10 -13.04 -25.73
C LYS A 507 16.95 -13.36 -26.67
N GLY A 508 16.11 -12.38 -26.92
CA GLY A 508 15.03 -12.47 -27.90
C GLY A 508 14.41 -11.12 -28.21
N THR A 509 13.45 -11.13 -29.11
CA THR A 509 12.68 -9.96 -29.56
C THR A 509 11.59 -9.66 -28.53
N PRO A 510 11.59 -8.50 -27.84
CA PRO A 510 10.62 -8.22 -26.79
C PRO A 510 9.17 -8.21 -27.31
N ILE A 511 8.27 -8.79 -26.52
CA ILE A 511 6.82 -8.73 -26.76
C ILE A 511 6.32 -7.31 -26.40
N PRO A 512 5.52 -6.64 -27.25
CA PRO A 512 4.95 -5.31 -26.98
C PRO A 512 3.76 -5.36 -25.99
N ASN A 513 3.28 -4.18 -25.58
CA ASN A 513 2.05 -3.98 -24.80
C ASN A 513 1.93 -4.77 -23.48
N ASP A 514 3.06 -5.11 -22.85
CA ASP A 514 3.14 -5.85 -21.59
C ASP A 514 2.49 -7.26 -21.65
N TYR A 515 2.28 -7.82 -22.85
CA TYR A 515 1.85 -9.21 -23.00
C TYR A 515 2.95 -10.18 -22.57
N ILE A 516 2.54 -11.33 -22.05
CA ILE A 516 3.41 -12.44 -21.66
C ILE A 516 3.01 -13.65 -22.48
N GLY A 517 3.98 -14.25 -23.17
CA GLY A 517 3.79 -15.54 -23.81
C GLY A 517 3.73 -16.64 -22.77
N LEU A 518 2.78 -17.55 -22.91
CA LEU A 518 2.63 -18.71 -22.06
C LEU A 518 2.57 -19.95 -22.93
N ILE A 519 3.45 -20.91 -22.67
CA ILE A 519 3.41 -22.25 -23.26
C ILE A 519 3.49 -23.25 -22.11
N ALA A 520 2.51 -24.13 -21.97
CA ALA A 520 2.51 -25.19 -20.98
C ALA A 520 2.57 -26.56 -21.63
N GLY A 521 3.37 -27.46 -21.07
CA GLY A 521 3.41 -28.86 -21.45
C GLY A 521 2.95 -29.74 -20.29
N THR A 522 2.03 -30.67 -20.56
CA THR A 522 1.62 -31.72 -19.62
C THR A 522 2.24 -33.04 -20.03
N ILE A 523 2.96 -33.68 -19.11
CA ILE A 523 3.53 -35.02 -19.26
C ILE A 523 3.07 -35.91 -18.12
N SER A 524 3.18 -37.23 -18.29
CA SER A 524 2.90 -38.18 -17.20
C SER A 524 3.84 -37.95 -16.00
N THR A 525 3.27 -37.79 -14.81
CA THR A 525 4.02 -37.69 -13.55
C THR A 525 4.90 -38.91 -13.35
N GLU A 526 4.36 -40.11 -13.58
CA GLU A 526 5.11 -41.35 -13.46
C GLU A 526 6.31 -41.36 -14.42
N LYS A 527 6.10 -41.06 -15.71
CA LYS A 527 7.18 -41.02 -16.71
C LYS A 527 8.24 -39.98 -16.35
N MET A 528 7.84 -38.79 -15.91
CA MET A 528 8.78 -37.73 -15.49
C MET A 528 9.64 -38.16 -14.30
N LEU A 529 9.02 -38.72 -13.25
CA LEU A 529 9.74 -39.18 -12.06
C LEU A 529 10.65 -40.37 -12.37
N SER A 530 10.22 -41.30 -13.23
CA SER A 530 11.03 -42.43 -13.67
C SER A 530 12.23 -41.99 -14.52
N LEU A 531 12.05 -41.00 -15.40
CA LEU A 531 13.14 -40.41 -16.17
C LEU A 531 14.20 -39.77 -15.26
N ALA A 532 13.79 -38.95 -14.29
CA ALA A 532 14.72 -38.33 -13.35
C ALA A 532 15.45 -39.39 -12.50
N ARG A 533 14.72 -40.40 -11.99
CA ARG A 533 15.29 -41.52 -11.21
C ARG A 533 16.30 -42.33 -12.02
N SER A 534 16.08 -42.54 -13.32
CA SER A 534 17.03 -43.25 -14.19
C SER A 534 18.41 -42.58 -14.28
N ARG A 535 18.49 -41.28 -13.96
CA ARG A 535 19.73 -40.49 -13.88
C ARG A 535 20.14 -40.16 -12.45
N GLN A 536 19.56 -40.85 -11.46
CA GLN A 536 19.82 -40.62 -10.03
C GLN A 536 19.64 -39.14 -9.63
N ALA A 537 18.62 -38.50 -10.19
CA ALA A 537 18.30 -37.09 -9.95
C ALA A 537 16.85 -36.94 -9.48
N THR A 538 16.57 -35.86 -8.77
CA THR A 538 15.20 -35.38 -8.58
C THR A 538 14.66 -34.76 -9.87
N ALA A 539 13.33 -34.69 -10.01
CA ALA A 539 12.71 -34.03 -11.17
C ALA A 539 13.19 -32.58 -11.32
N THR A 540 13.33 -31.84 -10.21
CA THR A 540 13.83 -30.46 -10.21
C THR A 540 15.27 -30.37 -10.72
N GLU A 541 16.18 -31.22 -10.26
CA GLU A 541 17.58 -31.21 -10.73
C GLU A 541 17.66 -31.56 -12.21
N TYR A 542 16.90 -32.57 -12.65
CA TYR A 542 16.85 -32.96 -14.06
C TYR A 542 16.35 -31.83 -14.95
N LEU A 543 15.25 -31.16 -14.57
CA LEU A 543 14.67 -30.06 -15.34
C LEU A 543 15.57 -28.81 -15.33
N ALA A 544 16.24 -28.52 -14.22
CA ALA A 544 17.23 -27.44 -14.15
C ALA A 544 18.40 -27.71 -15.11
N ALA A 545 18.96 -28.92 -15.08
CA ALA A 545 20.04 -29.32 -15.97
C ALA A 545 19.61 -29.30 -17.44
N LEU A 546 18.39 -29.77 -17.73
CA LEU A 546 17.82 -29.75 -19.07
C LEU A 546 17.68 -28.32 -19.58
N MET A 547 17.15 -27.43 -18.75
CA MET A 547 16.98 -26.04 -19.14
C MET A 547 18.33 -25.34 -19.37
N MET A 548 19.33 -25.62 -18.53
CA MET A 548 20.70 -25.14 -18.73
C MET A 548 21.27 -25.63 -20.07
N HIS A 549 21.09 -26.92 -20.38
CA HIS A 549 21.51 -27.48 -21.66
C HIS A 549 20.76 -26.83 -22.83
N VAL A 550 19.44 -26.67 -22.75
CA VAL A 550 18.63 -25.99 -23.78
C VAL A 550 19.13 -24.56 -24.03
N ILE A 551 19.43 -23.79 -22.99
CA ILE A 551 20.00 -22.44 -23.14
C ILE A 551 21.36 -22.50 -23.82
N TYR A 552 22.21 -23.46 -23.41
CA TYR A 552 23.50 -23.67 -24.05
C TYR A 552 23.34 -23.88 -25.56
N VAL A 553 22.52 -24.85 -25.98
CA VAL A 553 22.37 -25.17 -27.40
C VAL A 553 21.71 -24.02 -28.17
N THR A 554 20.62 -23.45 -27.66
CA THR A 554 19.78 -22.48 -28.40
C THR A 554 20.25 -21.03 -28.34
N GLN A 555 20.97 -20.62 -27.29
CA GLN A 555 21.33 -19.21 -27.06
C GLN A 555 22.83 -18.94 -27.18
N ILE A 556 23.68 -19.93 -26.86
CA ILE A 556 25.13 -19.74 -26.76
C ILE A 556 25.82 -20.41 -27.94
N GLN A 557 25.66 -21.73 -28.06
CA GLN A 557 26.31 -22.54 -29.09
C GLN A 557 25.80 -22.19 -30.48
N TYR A 558 24.46 -22.17 -30.68
CA TYR A 558 23.86 -21.84 -31.99
C TYR A 558 24.20 -20.43 -32.47
N ARG A 559 24.47 -19.49 -31.56
CA ARG A 559 24.86 -18.12 -31.94
C ARG A 559 26.37 -17.97 -32.16
N GLU A 560 27.16 -19.04 -32.06
CA GLU A 560 28.63 -19.01 -32.10
C GLU A 560 29.26 -18.07 -31.05
N HIS A 561 28.55 -17.83 -29.93
CA HIS A 561 28.97 -16.90 -28.88
C HIS A 561 29.78 -17.60 -27.77
N LEU A 562 30.75 -18.45 -28.13
CA LEU A 562 31.66 -19.08 -27.16
C LEU A 562 32.79 -18.10 -26.81
N LYS A 563 32.54 -17.26 -25.79
CA LYS A 563 33.53 -16.31 -25.27
C LYS A 563 34.24 -16.89 -24.06
N GLU A 564 35.55 -16.65 -23.93
CA GLU A 564 36.30 -17.06 -22.74
C GLU A 564 35.72 -16.44 -21.46
N ASN A 565 35.30 -15.16 -21.54
CA ASN A 565 34.67 -14.42 -20.45
C ASN A 565 33.14 -14.59 -20.39
N GLN A 566 32.59 -15.69 -20.90
CA GLN A 566 31.15 -15.95 -20.92
C GLN A 566 30.56 -15.89 -19.50
N LYS A 567 29.46 -15.13 -19.38
CA LYS A 567 28.70 -15.08 -18.12
C LYS A 567 28.06 -16.44 -17.83
N PRO A 568 28.05 -16.90 -16.57
CA PRO A 568 27.44 -18.17 -16.21
C PRO A 568 25.93 -18.18 -16.46
N VAL A 569 25.41 -19.31 -16.93
CA VAL A 569 23.96 -19.58 -16.89
C VAL A 569 23.61 -19.97 -15.46
N LYS A 570 22.61 -19.30 -14.89
CA LYS A 570 22.21 -19.46 -13.49
C LYS A 570 20.71 -19.74 -13.37
N ILE A 571 20.35 -20.90 -12.82
CA ILE A 571 18.95 -21.29 -12.56
C ILE A 571 18.66 -21.15 -11.08
N PHE A 572 17.61 -20.39 -10.75
CA PHE A 572 17.20 -20.15 -9.37
C PHE A 572 15.92 -20.94 -9.08
N VAL A 573 15.96 -21.81 -8.07
CA VAL A 573 14.82 -22.64 -7.65
C VAL A 573 14.45 -22.31 -6.20
N PRO A 574 13.25 -21.78 -5.93
CA PRO A 574 12.81 -21.52 -4.56
C PRO A 574 12.57 -22.85 -3.83
N VAL A 575 13.11 -22.96 -2.63
CA VAL A 575 13.04 -24.14 -1.78
C VAL A 575 12.16 -23.83 -0.58
N ASN A 576 11.19 -24.71 -0.29
CA ASN A 576 10.38 -24.63 0.93
C ASN A 576 11.22 -24.99 2.17
N LEU A 577 11.46 -24.01 3.04
CA LEU A 577 12.31 -24.17 4.22
C LEU A 577 11.65 -25.00 5.33
N ARG A 578 10.34 -25.19 5.28
CA ARG A 578 9.57 -25.95 6.30
C ARG A 578 10.05 -27.41 6.44
N ARG A 579 10.70 -27.96 5.42
CA ARG A 579 11.33 -29.30 5.45
C ARG A 579 12.55 -29.39 6.36
N HIS A 580 13.27 -28.29 6.54
CA HIS A 580 14.51 -28.22 7.35
C HIS A 580 14.31 -27.47 8.67
N PHE A 581 13.31 -26.59 8.72
CA PHE A 581 13.00 -25.68 9.81
C PHE A 581 11.49 -25.73 10.10
N PRO A 582 11.05 -26.48 11.12
CA PRO A 582 9.64 -26.66 11.42
C PRO A 582 8.91 -25.32 11.64
N SER A 583 7.97 -24.98 10.78
CA SER A 583 7.19 -23.73 10.88
C SER A 583 5.80 -23.93 10.30
N GLN A 584 4.82 -23.27 10.93
CA GLN A 584 3.43 -23.20 10.47
C GLN A 584 3.13 -21.91 9.70
N THR A 585 4.14 -21.05 9.47
CA THR A 585 3.93 -19.77 8.81
C THR A 585 3.34 -19.96 7.42
N LEU A 586 2.38 -19.13 7.06
CA LEU A 586 1.81 -18.99 5.72
C LEU A 586 2.49 -17.87 4.93
N ARG A 587 3.45 -17.18 5.55
CA ARG A 587 4.26 -16.12 4.93
C ARG A 587 5.38 -16.71 4.07
N ASN A 588 6.14 -15.83 3.44
CA ASN A 588 7.32 -16.20 2.66
C ASN A 588 8.38 -16.91 3.52
N PHE A 589 8.49 -18.23 3.37
CA PHE A 589 9.49 -19.03 4.04
C PHE A 589 10.17 -19.98 3.04
N SER A 590 10.78 -19.35 2.03
CA SER A 590 11.55 -20.00 0.99
C SER A 590 12.86 -19.27 0.70
N ILE A 591 13.84 -20.00 0.17
CA ILE A 591 15.11 -19.45 -0.31
C ILE A 591 15.55 -20.12 -1.59
N PHE A 592 16.34 -19.46 -2.42
CA PHE A 592 16.80 -20.03 -3.67
C PHE A 592 17.95 -21.05 -3.47
N ALA A 593 17.70 -22.29 -3.87
CA ALA A 593 18.74 -23.15 -4.39
C ALA A 593 19.15 -22.61 -5.76
N LYS A 594 20.44 -22.73 -6.08
CA LYS A 594 21.03 -22.15 -7.28
C LYS A 594 21.89 -23.21 -7.95
N SER A 595 21.78 -23.31 -9.26
CA SER A 595 22.83 -23.90 -10.08
C SER A 595 23.48 -22.83 -10.95
N ASP A 596 24.79 -22.94 -11.13
CA ASP A 596 25.56 -22.08 -12.02
C ASP A 596 26.58 -22.87 -12.85
N MET A 597 26.75 -22.47 -14.10
CA MET A 597 27.80 -23.01 -14.97
C MET A 597 28.21 -21.98 -16.01
N ARG A 598 29.52 -21.80 -16.19
CA ARG A 598 30.06 -21.04 -17.32
C ARG A 598 30.09 -21.94 -18.55
N MET A 599 29.36 -21.52 -19.58
CA MET A 599 29.20 -22.27 -20.82
C MET A 599 30.09 -21.69 -21.92
N ASN A 600 31.40 -21.87 -21.77
CA ASN A 600 32.43 -21.30 -22.66
C ASN A 600 33.15 -22.35 -23.52
N ARG A 601 32.69 -23.61 -23.51
CA ARG A 601 33.24 -24.71 -24.31
C ARG A 601 32.17 -25.28 -25.22
N SER A 602 32.58 -25.82 -26.37
CA SER A 602 31.70 -26.40 -27.40
C SER A 602 31.23 -27.82 -27.07
N ASP A 603 31.89 -28.51 -26.14
CA ASP A 603 31.74 -29.93 -25.82
C ASP A 603 30.94 -30.18 -24.53
N ILE A 604 30.30 -29.16 -23.96
CA ILE A 604 29.51 -29.30 -22.72
C ILE A 604 28.30 -30.21 -22.98
N THR A 605 28.22 -31.30 -22.23
CA THR A 605 27.15 -32.30 -22.36
C THR A 605 26.05 -32.13 -21.31
N PHE A 606 24.87 -32.67 -21.58
CA PHE A 606 23.78 -32.73 -20.59
C PHE A 606 24.18 -33.46 -19.30
N ASP A 607 24.92 -34.57 -19.41
CA ASP A 607 25.33 -35.38 -18.25
C ASP A 607 26.33 -34.61 -17.36
N GLU A 608 27.25 -33.84 -17.95
CA GLU A 608 28.15 -32.94 -17.20
C GLU A 608 27.36 -31.88 -16.42
N ILE A 609 26.39 -31.24 -17.08
CA ILE A 609 25.53 -30.24 -16.44
C ILE A 609 24.74 -30.87 -15.29
N LEU A 610 24.16 -32.06 -15.50
CA LEU A 610 23.34 -32.74 -14.51
C LEU A 610 24.13 -33.08 -13.24
N GLU A 611 25.33 -33.62 -13.37
CA GLU A 611 26.19 -33.93 -12.21
C GLU A 611 26.59 -32.66 -11.44
N LEU A 612 26.89 -31.57 -12.15
CA LEU A 612 27.17 -30.28 -11.52
C LEU A 612 25.95 -29.75 -10.75
N VAL A 613 24.76 -29.79 -11.38
CA VAL A 613 23.50 -29.34 -10.77
C VAL A 613 23.20 -30.14 -9.50
N LYS A 614 23.31 -31.49 -9.55
CA LYS A 614 23.12 -32.37 -8.38
C LYS A 614 24.06 -31.98 -7.24
N LYS A 615 25.35 -31.80 -7.53
CA LYS A 615 26.35 -31.39 -6.54
C LYS A 615 26.02 -30.04 -5.90
N GLN A 616 25.66 -29.04 -6.72
CA GLN A 616 25.34 -27.69 -6.25
C GLN A 616 24.04 -27.65 -5.44
N PHE A 617 23.01 -28.39 -5.86
CA PHE A 617 21.76 -28.51 -5.11
C PHE A 617 22.00 -29.20 -3.77
N ALA A 618 22.72 -30.33 -3.73
CA ALA A 618 23.07 -31.01 -2.49
C ALA A 618 23.80 -30.09 -1.50
N ALA A 619 24.81 -29.35 -1.97
CA ALA A 619 25.53 -28.38 -1.13
C ALA A 619 24.63 -27.23 -0.66
N GLY A 620 23.81 -26.68 -1.57
CA GLY A 620 22.90 -25.57 -1.32
C GLY A 620 21.71 -25.88 -0.42
N MET A 621 21.40 -27.17 -0.21
CA MET A 621 20.27 -27.68 0.57
C MET A 621 20.67 -28.12 1.99
N THR A 622 21.95 -28.03 2.35
CA THR A 622 22.38 -28.33 3.72
C THR A 622 21.77 -27.32 4.71
N LYS A 623 21.38 -27.79 5.91
CA LYS A 623 20.72 -26.94 6.92
C LYS A 623 21.58 -25.71 7.28
N SER A 624 22.89 -25.88 7.40
CA SER A 624 23.84 -24.82 7.69
C SER A 624 23.90 -23.76 6.58
N GLU A 625 23.90 -24.16 5.31
CA GLU A 625 23.92 -23.25 4.18
C GLU A 625 22.58 -22.52 3.99
N LEU A 626 21.46 -23.22 4.17
CA LEU A 626 20.14 -22.59 4.18
C LEU A 626 20.02 -21.56 5.30
N GLN A 627 20.51 -21.88 6.50
CA GLN A 627 20.56 -20.94 7.62
C GLN A 627 21.50 -19.77 7.35
N ARG A 628 22.65 -20.01 6.70
CA ARG A 628 23.59 -18.96 6.30
C ARG A 628 22.93 -17.96 5.37
N LYS A 629 22.30 -18.44 4.30
CA LYS A 629 21.61 -17.60 3.32
C LYS A 629 20.43 -16.82 3.94
N MET A 630 19.64 -17.45 4.81
CA MET A 630 18.60 -16.73 5.58
C MET A 630 19.19 -15.63 6.45
N SER A 631 20.28 -15.94 7.15
CA SER A 631 20.91 -15.03 8.09
C SER A 631 21.63 -13.88 7.39
N GLU A 632 22.22 -14.13 6.22
CA GLU A 632 22.77 -13.11 5.32
C GLU A 632 21.68 -12.10 4.91
N ASN A 633 20.54 -12.59 4.42
CA ASN A 633 19.40 -11.76 4.04
C ASN A 633 18.86 -10.94 5.23
N TYR A 634 18.74 -11.56 6.41
CA TYR A 634 18.23 -10.90 7.61
C TYR A 634 19.25 -9.95 8.25
N HIS A 635 20.55 -10.25 8.16
CA HIS A 635 21.63 -9.38 8.63
C HIS A 635 21.71 -8.09 7.82
N PHE A 636 21.56 -8.18 6.49
CA PHE A 636 21.44 -7.01 5.62
C PHE A 636 20.26 -6.11 6.03
N GLU A 637 19.14 -6.69 6.49
CA GLU A 637 17.99 -5.95 7.02
C GLU A 637 18.30 -5.22 8.34
N LYS A 638 19.17 -5.79 9.18
CA LYS A 638 19.53 -5.23 10.49
C LYS A 638 20.49 -4.04 10.41
N ASN A 639 21.10 -3.79 9.26
CA ASN A 639 22.04 -2.68 9.08
C ASN A 639 21.38 -1.34 9.46
N VAL A 640 21.93 -0.71 10.49
CA VAL A 640 21.37 0.50 11.13
C VAL A 640 21.26 1.66 10.14
N PHE A 641 22.20 1.77 9.20
CA PHE A 641 22.18 2.79 8.15
C PHE A 641 21.02 2.58 7.17
N LEU A 642 20.79 1.34 6.72
CA LEU A 642 19.64 0.97 5.88
C LEU A 642 18.30 1.10 6.61
N ARG A 643 18.24 0.85 7.93
CA ARG A 643 17.01 1.03 8.74
C ARG A 643 16.69 2.49 9.03
N ALA A 644 17.71 3.33 9.17
CA ALA A 644 17.58 4.77 9.42
C ALA A 644 17.35 5.58 8.13
N THR A 645 17.61 5.00 6.95
CA THR A 645 17.40 5.67 5.66
C THR A 645 15.90 5.78 5.35
N PRO A 646 15.35 7.00 5.16
CA PRO A 646 13.95 7.21 4.79
C PRO A 646 13.56 6.45 3.52
N TYR A 647 12.32 5.96 3.45
CA TYR A 647 11.86 5.05 2.39
C TYR A 647 12.01 5.64 0.98
N PHE A 648 11.86 6.95 0.79
CA PHE A 648 12.05 7.59 -0.53
C PHE A 648 13.52 7.60 -0.98
N ILE A 649 14.47 7.84 -0.07
CA ILE A 649 15.92 7.72 -0.37
C ILE A 649 16.28 6.26 -0.60
N LYS A 650 15.73 5.37 0.24
CA LYS A 650 15.87 3.92 0.10
C LYS A 650 15.30 3.43 -1.22
N LEU A 651 14.21 4.00 -1.72
CA LEU A 651 13.63 3.70 -3.03
C LEU A 651 14.58 4.09 -4.16
N TYR A 652 15.24 5.25 -4.10
CA TYR A 652 16.25 5.63 -5.10
C TYR A 652 17.48 4.73 -5.02
N ALA A 653 18.02 4.49 -3.82
CA ALA A 653 19.18 3.62 -3.61
C ALA A 653 18.88 2.14 -3.93
N LEU A 654 17.68 1.64 -3.61
CA LEU A 654 17.22 0.29 -3.99
C LEU A 654 16.95 0.20 -5.49
N LYS A 655 16.40 1.24 -6.14
CA LYS A 655 16.23 1.23 -7.60
C LYS A 655 17.57 1.25 -8.33
N ILE A 656 18.53 2.04 -7.85
CA ILE A 656 19.90 2.09 -8.38
C ILE A 656 20.61 0.77 -8.09
N GLY A 657 20.61 0.29 -6.84
CA GLY A 657 21.21 -0.97 -6.43
C GLY A 657 20.57 -2.19 -7.12
N TYR A 658 19.26 -2.21 -7.32
CA TYR A 658 18.55 -3.27 -8.04
C TYR A 658 18.81 -3.23 -9.55
N ALA A 659 18.85 -2.04 -10.16
CA ALA A 659 19.26 -1.87 -11.57
C ALA A 659 20.73 -2.28 -11.80
N ILE A 660 21.59 -2.20 -10.78
CA ILE A 660 23.01 -2.56 -10.85
C ILE A 660 23.28 -4.04 -10.45
N MET A 661 22.54 -4.59 -9.47
CA MET A 661 22.86 -5.86 -8.78
C MET A 661 21.74 -6.92 -8.78
N GLY A 662 20.45 -6.57 -8.71
CA GLY A 662 19.39 -7.52 -8.31
C GLY A 662 18.86 -8.44 -9.42
N LEU A 663 18.70 -7.92 -10.64
CA LEU A 663 18.24 -8.69 -11.80
C LEU A 663 19.38 -9.24 -12.65
N SER A 664 20.63 -8.88 -12.34
CA SER A 664 21.80 -9.32 -13.12
C SER A 664 22.37 -10.66 -12.70
N LEU A 665 21.78 -11.33 -11.71
CA LEU A 665 22.34 -12.54 -11.09
C LEU A 665 21.61 -13.84 -11.47
N ASN A 666 20.47 -13.77 -12.15
CA ASN A 666 19.71 -14.95 -12.56
C ASN A 666 19.53 -14.98 -14.09
N THR A 667 19.66 -16.16 -14.70
CA THR A 667 19.27 -16.37 -16.10
C THR A 667 17.78 -16.63 -16.20
N LEU A 668 17.27 -17.50 -15.32
CA LEU A 668 15.84 -17.72 -15.12
C LEU A 668 15.54 -18.24 -13.71
N SER A 669 14.27 -18.14 -13.34
CA SER A 669 13.70 -18.77 -12.15
C SER A 669 12.81 -19.95 -12.54
N MET A 670 12.96 -21.06 -11.82
CA MET A 670 12.12 -22.25 -11.97
C MET A 670 11.42 -22.54 -10.66
N SER A 671 10.13 -22.22 -10.58
CA SER A 671 9.29 -22.37 -9.40
C SER A 671 8.58 -23.72 -9.43
N ASN A 672 9.08 -24.67 -8.64
CA ASN A 672 8.45 -25.98 -8.49
C ASN A 672 7.56 -26.02 -7.24
N MET A 673 6.23 -26.01 -7.46
CA MET A 673 5.22 -26.10 -6.40
C MET A 673 4.93 -27.55 -5.97
N GLY A 674 5.44 -28.55 -6.71
CA GLY A 674 5.30 -29.97 -6.39
C GLY A 674 3.92 -30.54 -6.68
N LYS A 675 3.57 -31.62 -5.97
CA LYS A 675 2.24 -32.24 -6.01
C LYS A 675 1.24 -31.33 -5.31
N PHE A 676 0.18 -30.97 -6.02
CA PHE A 676 -1.00 -30.32 -5.45
C PHE A 676 -1.81 -31.37 -4.67
N GLU A 677 -1.35 -31.64 -3.45
CA GLU A 677 -1.94 -32.62 -2.56
C GLU A 677 -3.28 -32.10 -2.03
N ILE A 678 -4.38 -32.80 -2.26
CA ILE A 678 -5.74 -32.41 -1.86
C ILE A 678 -6.45 -33.59 -1.19
N PRO A 679 -7.52 -33.36 -0.42
CA PRO A 679 -8.36 -34.44 0.08
C PRO A 679 -8.85 -35.34 -1.06
N VAL A 680 -8.94 -36.65 -0.80
CA VAL A 680 -9.40 -37.64 -1.80
C VAL A 680 -10.81 -37.30 -2.27
N SER A 681 -11.64 -36.77 -1.38
CA SER A 681 -12.99 -36.32 -1.71
C SER A 681 -13.05 -35.14 -2.70
N MET A 682 -11.96 -34.39 -2.89
CA MET A 682 -11.87 -33.29 -3.86
C MET A 682 -11.32 -33.71 -5.23
N GLU A 683 -10.54 -34.79 -5.30
CA GLU A 683 -9.87 -35.24 -6.54
C GLU A 683 -10.81 -35.37 -7.75
N PRO A 684 -12.04 -35.92 -7.63
CA PRO A 684 -12.95 -36.07 -8.77
C PRO A 684 -13.41 -34.76 -9.43
N TYR A 685 -13.22 -33.62 -8.76
CA TYR A 685 -13.71 -32.31 -9.22
C TYR A 685 -12.61 -31.44 -9.83
N ILE A 686 -11.35 -31.89 -9.80
CA ILE A 686 -10.20 -31.13 -10.28
C ILE A 686 -9.56 -31.89 -11.43
N ASP A 687 -9.60 -31.30 -12.62
CA ASP A 687 -9.04 -31.90 -13.82
C ASP A 687 -7.53 -31.64 -13.95
N ASN A 688 -7.09 -30.40 -13.74
CA ASN A 688 -5.69 -30.01 -13.99
C ASN A 688 -5.24 -28.85 -13.10
N VAL A 689 -3.94 -28.74 -12.88
CA VAL A 689 -3.31 -27.65 -12.14
C VAL A 689 -2.11 -27.08 -12.90
N ALA A 690 -1.92 -25.78 -12.82
CA ALA A 690 -0.76 -25.12 -13.38
C ALA A 690 -0.32 -23.98 -12.47
N CYS A 691 0.96 -23.64 -12.55
CA CYS A 691 1.45 -22.38 -11.99
C CYS A 691 2.30 -21.64 -13.02
N ALA A 692 2.36 -20.32 -12.88
CA ALA A 692 3.17 -19.46 -13.72
C ALA A 692 3.80 -18.37 -12.85
N VAL A 693 4.93 -17.84 -13.29
CA VAL A 693 5.64 -16.73 -12.65
C VAL A 693 5.86 -15.64 -13.68
N TYR A 694 5.88 -14.38 -13.28
CA TYR A 694 6.06 -13.28 -14.23
C TYR A 694 7.40 -13.39 -14.99
N SER A 695 7.43 -12.85 -16.21
CA SER A 695 8.66 -12.67 -16.99
C SER A 695 8.81 -11.20 -17.38
N GLY A 696 10.02 -10.66 -17.21
CA GLY A 696 10.30 -9.23 -17.30
C GLY A 696 11.32 -8.89 -18.38
N LYS A 697 11.92 -7.69 -18.32
CA LYS A 697 12.92 -7.24 -19.30
C LYS A 697 14.24 -8.02 -19.20
N TYR A 698 14.63 -8.37 -17.98
CA TYR A 698 15.94 -8.98 -17.70
C TYR A 698 15.85 -10.49 -17.50
N ASN A 699 14.73 -10.94 -16.92
CA ASN A 699 14.41 -12.35 -16.75
C ASN A 699 13.32 -12.72 -17.75
N THR A 700 13.74 -12.94 -18.99
CA THR A 700 12.87 -13.00 -20.17
C THR A 700 12.13 -14.32 -20.33
N LEU A 701 12.52 -15.35 -19.58
CA LEU A 701 11.94 -16.70 -19.62
C LEU A 701 11.92 -17.24 -18.18
N ASN A 702 10.80 -17.80 -17.74
CA ASN A 702 10.69 -18.47 -16.44
C ASN A 702 9.83 -19.72 -16.52
N ILE A 703 9.93 -20.58 -15.51
CA ILE A 703 9.26 -21.88 -15.48
C ILE A 703 8.45 -22.02 -14.18
N GLY A 704 7.19 -22.41 -14.30
CA GLY A 704 6.34 -22.90 -13.21
C GLY A 704 6.11 -24.41 -13.36
N ILE A 705 6.20 -25.16 -12.27
CA ILE A 705 5.95 -26.61 -12.25
C ILE A 705 4.93 -26.95 -11.17
N MET A 706 3.92 -27.72 -11.53
CA MET A 706 2.91 -28.23 -10.61
C MET A 706 2.35 -29.56 -11.13
N SER A 707 1.89 -30.43 -10.23
CA SER A 707 1.35 -31.73 -10.63
C SER A 707 0.11 -32.13 -9.82
N ILE A 708 -0.80 -32.87 -10.45
CA ILE A 708 -1.95 -33.50 -9.81
C ILE A 708 -2.22 -34.85 -10.48
N GLY A 709 -2.46 -35.90 -9.69
CA GLY A 709 -2.54 -37.27 -10.23
C GLY A 709 -1.33 -37.60 -11.12
N ASP A 710 -1.60 -38.11 -12.32
CA ASP A 710 -0.55 -38.37 -13.33
C ASP A 710 -0.29 -37.19 -14.28
N LYS A 711 -0.81 -36.00 -14.01
CA LYS A 711 -0.53 -34.80 -14.83
C LYS A 711 0.60 -33.99 -14.21
N PHE A 712 1.77 -33.97 -14.85
CA PHE A 712 2.91 -33.13 -14.49
C PHE A 712 3.02 -31.96 -15.47
N LYS A 713 2.63 -30.77 -15.01
CA LYS A 713 2.51 -29.57 -15.84
C LYS A 713 3.73 -28.67 -15.67
N ILE A 714 4.33 -28.30 -16.79
CA ILE A 714 5.49 -27.41 -16.90
C ILE A 714 5.06 -26.20 -17.73
N THR A 715 4.99 -25.04 -17.10
CA THR A 715 4.55 -23.79 -17.73
C THR A 715 5.72 -22.85 -17.94
N PHE A 716 5.97 -22.46 -19.18
CA PHE A 716 6.88 -21.40 -19.55
C PHE A 716 6.14 -20.07 -19.63
N THR A 717 6.74 -19.03 -19.07
CA THR A 717 6.33 -17.64 -19.29
C THR A 717 7.48 -16.86 -19.91
N ARG A 718 7.20 -16.09 -20.97
CA ARG A 718 8.22 -15.34 -21.69
C ARG A 718 7.80 -13.90 -22.01
N SER A 719 8.78 -13.00 -22.04
CA SER A 719 8.64 -11.61 -22.49
C SER A 719 9.31 -11.36 -23.84
N ILE A 720 9.70 -12.44 -24.54
CA ILE A 720 10.31 -12.43 -25.87
C ILE A 720 9.46 -13.28 -26.85
N LEU A 721 9.46 -13.00 -28.16
CA LEU A 721 8.64 -13.70 -29.15
C LEU A 721 9.10 -15.13 -29.45
N GLU A 722 10.41 -15.39 -29.37
CA GLU A 722 10.99 -16.66 -29.78
C GLU A 722 10.61 -17.81 -28.84
N THR A 723 10.22 -18.96 -29.41
CA THR A 723 9.75 -20.16 -28.70
C THR A 723 10.73 -21.35 -28.78
N ASN A 724 11.95 -21.09 -29.24
CA ASN A 724 12.92 -22.15 -29.54
C ASN A 724 13.33 -22.91 -28.28
N ALA A 725 13.46 -22.22 -27.15
CA ALA A 725 13.87 -22.86 -25.90
C ALA A 725 12.81 -23.85 -25.40
N GLU A 726 11.54 -23.46 -25.39
CA GLU A 726 10.40 -24.28 -25.01
C GLU A 726 10.27 -25.49 -25.95
N ARG A 727 10.43 -25.26 -27.26
CA ARG A 727 10.37 -26.30 -28.27
C ARG A 727 11.46 -27.35 -28.09
N GLU A 728 12.72 -26.94 -27.92
CA GLU A 728 13.82 -27.88 -27.65
C GLU A 728 13.61 -28.61 -26.32
N PHE A 729 13.12 -27.90 -25.30
CA PHE A 729 12.84 -28.47 -23.99
C PHE A 729 11.80 -29.59 -24.06
N PHE A 730 10.66 -29.36 -24.74
CA PHE A 730 9.65 -30.40 -24.89
C PHE A 730 10.06 -31.50 -25.88
N ARG A 731 10.85 -31.15 -26.90
CA ARG A 731 11.41 -32.16 -27.83
C ARG A 731 12.25 -33.20 -27.10
N HIS A 732 12.96 -32.80 -26.04
CA HIS A 732 13.74 -33.73 -25.21
C HIS A 732 12.90 -34.89 -24.63
N PHE A 733 11.62 -34.65 -24.31
CA PHE A 733 10.70 -35.68 -23.82
C PHE A 733 10.15 -36.54 -24.95
N THR A 734 9.65 -35.91 -26.01
CA THR A 734 9.10 -36.65 -27.17
C THR A 734 10.15 -37.54 -27.84
N ALA A 735 11.41 -37.11 -27.93
CA ALA A 735 12.53 -37.91 -28.44
C ALA A 735 12.83 -39.17 -27.60
N ARG A 736 12.26 -39.26 -26.39
CA ARG A 736 12.38 -40.41 -25.47
C ARG A 736 11.07 -41.17 -25.32
N GLY A 737 10.10 -40.96 -26.23
CA GLY A 737 8.80 -41.65 -26.21
C GLY A 737 7.88 -41.19 -25.07
N ILE A 738 8.10 -40.00 -24.52
CA ILE A 738 7.22 -39.40 -23.53
C ILE A 738 6.32 -38.40 -24.26
N ASP A 739 5.02 -38.70 -24.29
CA ASP A 739 4.01 -37.84 -24.87
C ASP A 739 3.91 -36.52 -24.09
N VAL A 740 3.76 -35.43 -24.84
CA VAL A 740 3.62 -34.08 -24.30
C VAL A 740 2.39 -33.43 -24.91
N GLU A 741 1.41 -33.10 -24.07
CA GLU A 741 0.30 -32.23 -24.47
C GLU A 741 0.74 -30.77 -24.30
N VAL A 742 0.63 -29.95 -25.34
CA VAL A 742 1.10 -28.55 -25.33
C VAL A 742 -0.09 -27.60 -25.46
N GLU A 743 -0.15 -26.62 -24.57
CA GLU A 743 -1.12 -25.52 -24.56
C GLU A 743 -0.38 -24.18 -24.68
N SER A 744 -0.98 -23.18 -25.34
CA SER A 744 -0.45 -21.82 -25.43
C SER A 744 -1.55 -20.78 -25.24
N ASN A 745 -1.16 -19.56 -24.86
CA ASN A 745 -2.05 -18.40 -24.94
C ASN A 745 -2.02 -17.69 -26.30
N PHE A 746 -1.30 -18.25 -27.28
CA PHE A 746 -1.23 -17.81 -28.67
C PHE A 746 -0.80 -16.36 -28.85
N VAL A 747 -0.05 -15.78 -27.92
CA VAL A 747 0.39 -14.37 -28.01
C VAL A 747 1.14 -14.08 -29.32
N GLU A 748 1.81 -15.08 -29.88
CA GLU A 748 2.55 -15.03 -31.13
C GLU A 748 1.65 -14.82 -32.36
N GLU A 749 0.36 -15.14 -32.26
CA GLU A 749 -0.60 -14.98 -33.37
C GLU A 749 -1.26 -13.58 -33.36
N TYR A 750 -1.17 -12.86 -32.25
CA TYR A 750 -1.77 -11.53 -32.06
C TYR A 750 -0.81 -10.37 -32.37
N LEU A 751 0.43 -10.67 -32.74
CA LEU A 751 1.55 -9.72 -32.89
C LEU A 751 2.23 -9.89 -34.24
#